data_AF-A0A819WE57-F1
#
_entry.id   AF-A0A819WE57-F1
#
_cell.length_a   1.000
_cell.length_b   1.000
_cell.length_c   1.000
_cell.angle_alpha   90.00
_cell.angle_beta   90.00
_cell.angle_gamma   90.00
#
_symmetry.space_group_name_H-M   'P 1'
#
loop_
_entity.id
_entity.type
_entity.pdbx_description
1 polymer ?
#
loop_
_entity_poly.entity_id
_entity_poly.type
_entity_poly.pdbx_seq_one_letter_code
_entity_poly.pdbx_strand_id
1 'polypeptide(L)'
;MPRRKNRNTRIDPQQSTVNNNSECTDTTSNSIPSSSTNELQASLASDTSAALKQSCDLQVPLPPEASAVLTSASSARVQPPSEASAAPKSAWGARVPPTSESPTAPSSASNTRVQPPSEASAAPKSAWGARVQPPSEASAVPKSAWSQSSRSSHPKERSSSALPMMNESMRNLSVNKTTTLSRESRSESVLPMKRRRFLCSAVPDTAELCPIRRPDDGGSSGTAISVYTNHFRVDINEDATINQYDVDIVIVDSNGKSRPARKDDRWETMQRIAKEKKNFPLVWYDDGKTLYTRELLPDLGKPIEIKMKKGDEVKTFQLNIKNLVRQDKIKNIFDFIQKKITIRPRETIRIIETLFKQRARNDLVCVRNQFYNRSQILDDLQDGRGMAKGFYQALFLTRCGPTLNVNLTFTCFYMPLNFVEFARKYLRKDIITNFTEYEAKIFKKLIRDLLIETEHTGRTIRYKFRGFGCPANQLMFARGRVDEESANVDIPEQISVADYFEQQYKRKLVYPHLPCIDATNGVSKRANWLPMELVKLVEWQRSLKPLDATQRARVSSKSIIKPLERYNQIMNIMQGRDFETDIHLKDLNIRVHKNEMLQLKARILTPPDIRYRHRQDKGEVIEHVDVGKWRISNRFYATPEINNCGIIYFGHTPDQEVNGILNQFAFQLPELLKRKGIIIRTKLTPIIKTARKEDIESTLTDVSRKHWQLAIVILNSNSDQLHDYVKQLGNQKLGLRTQCVDMQALKNNINKLYMYVDNLSQKINGKLGGINSVVNTKLALSHSSREDIFMFFGADVTHSTCSTDRPSIASVVASRDPTNTLYAARICEQYPRKGRCSVEIIKELDRMVVDLLQVFSRTCDGRLPNKIVFYRDGVDEGQYQKVLDNEVNKIKNACRIVYGDRPLPKLTFIVVKKRHNTRFFLYDGKQTMNVQAGTVIDQDITHPFQFDFYLCSQAAIMGTSRPTLYHVLHDDIGFSSDDVQRLTYWLCHTDMRCTKSVSIPAPVHYAHLAAFGSRALNFDDDRTTDNVDDDDGDDEQLEKYSIDDIQTKLMVLDPKVADDMWFI
;
A
#
# COMPACT_ATOMS: atom_id res chain seq x y z
N MET A 1 10.76 -54.61 -20.84
CA MET A 1 10.07 -55.90 -20.65
C MET A 1 9.01 -55.78 -19.54
N PRO A 2 7.99 -56.65 -19.46
CA PRO A 2 6.69 -56.26 -18.85
C PRO A 2 6.05 -57.21 -17.80
N ARG A 3 5.22 -56.63 -16.92
CA ARG A 3 4.05 -57.28 -16.27
C ARG A 3 2.93 -56.21 -16.18
N ARG A 4 1.74 -56.26 -16.83
CA ARG A 4 0.92 -57.27 -17.56
C ARG A 4 -0.13 -58.01 -16.71
N LYS A 5 -1.36 -57.46 -16.66
CA LYS A 5 -2.70 -58.10 -16.80
C LYS A 5 -3.77 -56.99 -16.59
N ASN A 6 -4.82 -56.75 -17.39
CA ASN A 6 -5.76 -57.52 -18.24
C ASN A 6 -6.96 -58.16 -17.51
N ARG A 7 -8.16 -57.55 -17.62
CA ARG A 7 -9.41 -58.04 -18.27
C ARG A 7 -10.61 -57.12 -17.90
N ASN A 8 -11.42 -56.63 -18.84
CA ASN A 8 -12.59 -57.23 -19.53
C ASN A 8 -13.84 -57.35 -18.62
N THR A 9 -15.10 -57.14 -19.07
CA THR A 9 -15.64 -57.03 -20.45
C THR A 9 -16.92 -56.15 -20.53
N ARG A 10 -17.34 -55.83 -21.77
CA ARG A 10 -18.66 -55.27 -22.15
C ARG A 10 -19.86 -56.12 -21.70
N ILE A 11 -21.05 -55.51 -21.67
CA ILE A 11 -22.25 -55.97 -22.43
C ILE A 11 -23.23 -54.78 -22.61
N ASP A 12 -23.83 -54.69 -23.79
CA ASP A 12 -24.91 -53.80 -24.26
C ASP A 12 -26.09 -54.71 -24.73
N PRO A 13 -27.27 -54.19 -25.13
CA PRO A 13 -28.08 -53.05 -24.68
C PRO A 13 -29.54 -53.50 -24.39
N GLN A 14 -30.52 -52.58 -24.26
CA GLN A 14 -31.75 -52.59 -25.10
C GLN A 14 -32.68 -51.38 -24.85
N GLN A 15 -33.60 -51.16 -25.81
CA GLN A 15 -34.65 -50.14 -25.79
C GLN A 15 -36.01 -50.78 -25.44
N SER A 16 -36.96 -49.98 -24.94
CA SER A 16 -38.38 -50.20 -25.24
C SER A 16 -39.14 -48.87 -25.27
N THR A 17 -40.18 -48.81 -26.11
CA THR A 17 -40.96 -47.61 -26.45
C THR A 17 -42.45 -47.92 -26.33
N VAL A 18 -43.24 -47.04 -25.72
CA VAL A 18 -44.71 -47.04 -25.83
C VAL A 18 -45.22 -45.59 -25.89
N ASN A 19 -46.19 -45.32 -26.77
CA ASN A 19 -46.83 -44.01 -26.95
C ASN A 19 -48.04 -43.84 -26.00
N ASN A 20 -48.59 -42.62 -25.89
CA ASN A 20 -49.95 -42.33 -26.39
C ASN A 20 -50.37 -40.86 -26.25
N ASN A 21 -51.39 -40.47 -27.01
CA ASN A 21 -51.95 -39.11 -27.11
C ASN A 21 -53.29 -38.97 -26.38
N SER A 22 -53.53 -37.79 -25.80
CA SER A 22 -54.85 -37.11 -25.59
C SER A 22 -54.56 -35.85 -24.75
N GLU A 23 -54.94 -34.60 -25.06
CA GLU A 23 -56.03 -33.97 -25.82
C GLU A 23 -57.34 -33.72 -25.02
N CYS A 24 -57.75 -32.44 -25.01
CA CYS A 24 -59.07 -31.84 -24.71
C CYS A 24 -59.62 -31.59 -23.27
N THR A 25 -60.36 -30.46 -23.22
CA THR A 25 -61.52 -30.05 -22.38
C THR A 25 -61.39 -29.78 -20.87
N ASP A 26 -61.28 -28.50 -20.53
CA ASP A 26 -62.33 -27.58 -19.98
C ASP A 26 -63.48 -28.06 -19.04
N THR A 27 -64.16 -27.05 -18.44
CA THR A 27 -65.37 -27.05 -17.57
C THR A 27 -65.12 -27.29 -16.07
N THR A 28 -65.85 -26.75 -15.07
CA THR A 28 -66.92 -25.70 -14.92
C THR A 28 -66.98 -25.28 -13.42
N SER A 29 -67.55 -24.17 -12.91
CA SER A 29 -68.02 -22.88 -13.47
C SER A 29 -68.39 -21.87 -12.34
N ASN A 30 -68.68 -20.61 -12.71
CA ASN A 30 -69.64 -19.66 -12.09
C ASN A 30 -69.61 -19.29 -10.59
N SER A 31 -69.44 -17.98 -10.31
CA SER A 31 -70.49 -17.17 -9.64
C SER A 31 -70.28 -15.64 -9.75
N ILE A 32 -71.31 -14.95 -10.25
CA ILE A 32 -71.64 -13.50 -10.18
C ILE A 32 -73.18 -13.46 -9.88
N PRO A 33 -73.91 -12.35 -9.59
CA PRO A 33 -73.61 -10.92 -9.76
C PRO A 33 -74.05 -9.94 -8.63
N SER A 34 -73.56 -8.70 -8.67
CA SER A 34 -74.32 -7.42 -8.49
C SER A 34 -73.32 -6.23 -8.49
N SER A 35 -73.38 -5.14 -9.26
CA SER A 35 -74.44 -4.33 -9.92
C SER A 35 -75.00 -3.18 -9.09
N SER A 36 -74.38 -2.00 -9.20
CA SER A 36 -75.05 -0.70 -9.04
C SER A 36 -74.25 0.43 -9.68
N THR A 37 -74.78 1.02 -10.76
CA THR A 37 -74.35 2.29 -11.36
C THR A 37 -75.46 3.32 -11.20
N ASN A 38 -75.10 4.58 -10.95
CA ASN A 38 -75.79 5.83 -11.32
C ASN A 38 -74.81 6.96 -10.94
N GLU A 39 -74.43 7.93 -11.78
CA GLU A 39 -75.18 8.86 -12.65
C GLU A 39 -75.61 10.16 -11.95
N LEU A 40 -75.67 11.22 -12.77
CA LEU A 40 -75.98 12.63 -12.46
C LEU A 40 -74.93 13.39 -11.63
N GLN A 41 -74.81 14.73 -11.73
CA GLN A 41 -74.64 15.65 -12.88
C GLN A 41 -74.65 17.10 -12.34
N ALA A 42 -73.76 17.93 -12.91
CA ALA A 42 -73.98 19.36 -13.23
C ALA A 42 -74.09 20.47 -12.15
N SER A 43 -73.72 21.67 -12.61
CA SER A 43 -74.13 23.04 -12.17
C SER A 43 -73.50 23.65 -10.90
N LEU A 44 -73.25 24.98 -10.79
CA LEU A 44 -72.82 26.03 -11.75
C LEU A 44 -72.42 27.33 -10.97
N ALA A 45 -72.15 28.45 -11.69
CA ALA A 45 -71.66 29.77 -11.22
C ALA A 45 -70.16 29.79 -10.80
N SER A 46 -69.28 30.74 -11.17
CA SER A 46 -69.37 32.19 -11.55
C SER A 46 -69.59 33.11 -10.32
N ASP A 47 -69.01 34.31 -10.15
CA ASP A 47 -68.19 35.26 -10.97
C ASP A 47 -67.28 36.13 -10.03
N THR A 48 -66.38 37.07 -10.39
CA THR A 48 -65.99 37.74 -11.68
C THR A 48 -64.55 38.30 -11.65
N SER A 49 -63.81 38.18 -12.77
CA SER A 49 -63.03 39.23 -13.51
C SER A 49 -62.41 40.48 -12.83
N ALA A 50 -61.09 40.70 -13.06
CA ALA A 50 -60.41 41.96 -13.48
C ALA A 50 -58.86 41.87 -13.29
N ALA A 51 -57.95 42.36 -14.15
CA ALA A 51 -58.03 42.87 -15.53
C ALA A 51 -56.62 42.94 -16.19
N LEU A 52 -56.52 42.74 -17.54
CA LEU A 52 -55.66 43.39 -18.57
C LEU A 52 -54.12 43.56 -18.34
N LYS A 53 -53.16 43.46 -19.29
CA LYS A 53 -53.04 43.27 -20.77
C LYS A 53 -51.62 42.69 -21.07
N GLN A 54 -51.35 41.84 -22.06
CA GLN A 54 -50.91 42.14 -23.47
C GLN A 54 -49.93 43.32 -23.64
N SER A 55 -48.87 43.29 -24.49
CA SER A 55 -48.19 42.21 -25.27
C SER A 55 -46.89 42.76 -25.92
N CYS A 56 -45.97 41.88 -26.34
CA CYS A 56 -44.75 42.02 -27.19
C CYS A 56 -44.25 43.43 -27.64
N ASP A 57 -42.94 43.72 -27.48
CA ASP A 57 -41.95 43.59 -28.58
C ASP A 57 -40.46 43.81 -28.15
N LEU A 58 -39.51 43.85 -29.10
CA LEU A 58 -38.05 43.75 -28.91
C LEU A 58 -37.29 45.06 -28.59
N GLN A 59 -36.01 44.88 -28.17
CA GLN A 59 -34.80 45.72 -28.30
C GLN A 59 -34.18 46.32 -27.01
N VAL A 60 -32.88 46.64 -27.12
CA VAL A 60 -31.86 46.86 -26.06
C VAL A 60 -31.28 48.28 -26.23
N PRO A 61 -31.13 49.08 -25.15
CA PRO A 61 -29.77 49.43 -24.69
C PRO A 61 -29.59 49.68 -23.16
N LEU A 62 -28.35 50.02 -22.80
CA LEU A 62 -27.80 50.42 -21.49
C LEU A 62 -28.05 51.94 -21.19
N PRO A 63 -27.36 52.57 -20.20
CA PRO A 63 -27.46 52.50 -18.73
C PRO A 63 -27.99 53.84 -18.16
N PRO A 64 -27.69 54.23 -16.90
CA PRO A 64 -26.81 55.40 -16.72
C PRO A 64 -25.85 55.36 -15.51
N GLU A 65 -24.99 56.38 -15.39
CA GLU A 65 -23.96 56.57 -14.33
C GLU A 65 -24.19 57.85 -13.48
N ALA A 66 -23.24 58.11 -12.56
CA ALA A 66 -22.80 59.44 -12.08
C ALA A 66 -23.70 60.15 -11.01
N SER A 67 -23.27 61.23 -10.32
CA SER A 67 -22.14 62.15 -10.56
C SER A 67 -21.49 62.77 -9.31
N ALA A 68 -20.17 63.03 -9.38
CA ALA A 68 -19.48 64.25 -8.92
C ALA A 68 -18.08 64.29 -9.62
N VAL A 69 -17.73 65.16 -10.59
CA VAL A 69 -17.63 66.65 -10.59
C VAL A 69 -16.42 67.13 -9.76
N LEU A 70 -15.37 67.81 -10.26
CA LEU A 70 -14.88 68.26 -11.59
C LEU A 70 -13.31 68.34 -11.50
N THR A 71 -12.42 68.90 -12.36
CA THR A 71 -12.40 69.89 -13.48
C THR A 71 -11.27 69.59 -14.51
N SER A 72 -11.46 69.99 -15.79
CA SER A 72 -10.48 70.52 -16.80
C SER A 72 -9.06 69.93 -17.04
N ALA A 73 -8.47 69.90 -18.26
CA ALA A 73 -8.96 70.05 -19.65
C ALA A 73 -7.83 69.76 -20.70
N SER A 74 -8.19 69.46 -21.97
CA SER A 74 -7.52 69.76 -23.29
C SER A 74 -5.98 69.62 -23.49
N SER A 75 -5.42 69.21 -24.65
CA SER A 75 -5.98 68.81 -25.98
C SER A 75 -4.92 68.11 -26.87
N ALA A 76 -5.35 67.56 -28.03
CA ALA A 76 -4.64 66.61 -28.89
C ALA A 76 -3.57 67.16 -29.90
N ARG A 77 -2.85 66.20 -30.57
CA ARG A 77 -2.73 65.98 -32.05
C ARG A 77 -1.30 65.98 -32.70
N VAL A 78 -1.08 65.03 -33.64
CA VAL A 78 -0.06 64.93 -34.74
C VAL A 78 1.41 64.51 -34.41
N GLN A 79 2.15 63.99 -35.42
CA GLN A 79 3.55 63.51 -35.47
C GLN A 79 4.45 64.48 -36.30
N PRO A 80 5.62 64.08 -36.86
CA PRO A 80 6.98 63.76 -36.34
C PRO A 80 7.94 64.98 -36.62
N PRO A 81 9.25 64.92 -37.04
CA PRO A 81 10.34 63.91 -37.05
C PRO A 81 11.73 64.44 -36.56
N SER A 82 12.84 63.70 -36.86
CA SER A 82 14.27 64.15 -37.00
C SER A 82 15.03 64.68 -35.75
N GLU A 83 16.37 64.68 -35.61
CA GLU A 83 17.55 63.83 -36.00
C GLU A 83 18.81 64.48 -35.35
N ALA A 84 20.05 63.95 -35.23
CA ALA A 84 20.75 62.65 -35.37
C ALA A 84 21.92 62.68 -34.33
N SER A 85 23.06 61.97 -34.27
CA SER A 85 23.80 60.86 -34.94
C SER A 85 24.81 60.32 -33.85
N ALA A 86 25.85 59.48 -33.97
CA ALA A 86 26.54 58.58 -34.93
C ALA A 86 27.36 57.57 -34.05
N ALA A 87 27.52 56.26 -34.31
CA ALA A 87 28.20 55.52 -35.41
C ALA A 87 29.74 55.38 -35.23
N PRO A 88 30.45 54.33 -35.76
CA PRO A 88 29.96 53.32 -36.74
C PRO A 88 30.42 51.83 -36.56
N LYS A 89 29.94 50.95 -37.48
CA LYS A 89 30.41 49.58 -37.87
C LYS A 89 30.08 48.38 -36.95
N SER A 90 29.86 47.11 -37.40
CA SER A 90 29.30 46.48 -38.64
C SER A 90 29.44 44.93 -38.58
N ALA A 91 28.69 44.03 -39.24
CA ALA A 91 27.31 43.99 -39.78
C ALA A 91 26.98 42.58 -40.40
N TRP A 92 25.75 42.06 -40.24
CA TRP A 92 25.11 40.92 -40.99
C TRP A 92 25.72 39.51 -40.80
N GLY A 93 25.08 38.36 -41.13
CA GLY A 93 23.75 38.04 -41.71
C GLY A 93 23.41 36.52 -41.56
N ALA A 94 22.31 36.00 -42.13
CA ALA A 94 21.80 34.64 -41.82
C ALA A 94 21.37 33.77 -43.03
N ARG A 95 21.49 32.42 -42.91
CA ARG A 95 20.69 31.35 -43.59
C ARG A 95 21.02 29.92 -43.06
N VAL A 96 20.43 28.88 -43.65
CA VAL A 96 20.21 27.53 -43.04
C VAL A 96 20.95 26.36 -43.79
N PRO A 97 20.62 25.03 -43.74
CA PRO A 97 21.57 23.89 -43.73
C PRO A 97 21.82 23.29 -45.16
N PRO A 98 22.46 22.10 -45.42
CA PRO A 98 22.74 20.91 -44.55
C PRO A 98 24.07 20.12 -44.82
N THR A 99 24.11 18.82 -44.40
CA THR A 99 25.05 17.73 -44.80
C THR A 99 26.53 17.85 -44.38
N SER A 100 27.33 16.79 -44.22
CA SER A 100 27.14 15.32 -44.10
C SER A 100 28.37 14.68 -43.40
N GLU A 101 28.41 13.33 -43.30
CA GLU A 101 29.63 12.48 -43.18
C GLU A 101 30.47 12.38 -41.88
N SER A 102 30.36 11.20 -41.24
CA SER A 102 31.48 10.39 -40.71
C SER A 102 32.22 9.67 -41.87
N PRO A 103 33.51 9.24 -41.80
CA PRO A 103 34.17 8.53 -40.67
C PRO A 103 35.56 9.15 -40.32
N THR A 104 36.59 8.55 -39.68
CA THR A 104 37.03 7.14 -39.50
C THR A 104 38.04 7.01 -38.34
N ALA A 105 38.24 5.80 -37.82
CA ALA A 105 39.42 5.35 -37.05
C ALA A 105 40.49 4.77 -38.03
N PRO A 106 41.66 4.17 -37.66
CA PRO A 106 42.11 3.71 -36.33
C PRO A 106 43.62 3.84 -35.99
N SER A 107 44.01 3.31 -34.81
CA SER A 107 45.37 2.85 -34.42
C SER A 107 46.44 3.96 -34.18
N SER A 108 47.57 3.72 -33.50
CA SER A 108 48.13 2.49 -32.89
C SER A 108 48.89 2.76 -31.56
N ALA A 109 49.26 1.70 -30.85
CA ALA A 109 49.77 1.66 -29.47
C ALA A 109 51.16 2.29 -29.21
N SER A 110 51.42 2.64 -27.94
CA SER A 110 52.67 2.28 -27.24
C SER A 110 52.51 2.31 -25.71
N ASN A 111 53.43 1.70 -24.97
CA ASN A 111 53.34 1.47 -23.52
C ASN A 111 53.92 2.61 -22.67
N THR A 112 53.32 2.88 -21.51
CA THR A 112 54.11 3.19 -20.30
C THR A 112 53.38 2.79 -19.02
N ARG A 113 54.13 2.33 -18.02
CA ARG A 113 53.63 1.79 -16.74
C ARG A 113 53.87 2.78 -15.61
N VAL A 114 52.82 3.43 -15.11
CA VAL A 114 52.87 4.33 -13.95
C VAL A 114 51.72 4.00 -12.98
N GLN A 115 51.99 4.09 -11.68
CA GLN A 115 51.00 3.85 -10.62
C GLN A 115 50.06 5.07 -10.44
N PRO A 116 48.77 4.87 -10.15
CA PRO A 116 47.89 5.98 -9.75
C PRO A 116 48.20 6.42 -8.30
N PRO A 117 48.43 7.72 -8.04
CA PRO A 117 48.60 8.24 -6.68
C PRO A 117 47.26 8.43 -5.95
N SER A 118 47.33 8.67 -4.65
CA SER A 118 46.18 8.90 -3.76
C SER A 118 45.92 10.39 -3.50
N GLU A 119 44.76 10.90 -3.92
CA GLU A 119 44.09 12.12 -3.40
C GLU A 119 42.60 12.03 -3.84
N ALA A 120 41.55 12.31 -3.06
CA ALA A 120 41.29 13.30 -1.99
C ALA A 120 40.83 14.69 -2.49
N SER A 121 39.59 14.75 -3.00
CA SER A 121 38.78 15.97 -3.13
C SER A 121 37.40 15.74 -2.47
N ALA A 122 37.02 16.45 -1.41
CA ALA A 122 36.68 17.88 -1.31
C ALA A 122 35.24 18.17 -1.77
N ALA A 123 34.29 18.08 -0.84
CA ALA A 123 32.90 18.49 -1.05
C ALA A 123 32.74 20.02 -0.90
N PRO A 124 31.87 20.68 -1.70
CA PRO A 124 31.73 22.13 -1.68
C PRO A 124 31.07 22.63 -0.38
N LYS A 125 31.63 23.71 0.18
CA LYS A 125 31.00 24.55 1.19
C LYS A 125 30.39 25.80 0.54
N SER A 126 29.21 26.20 1.00
CA SER A 126 28.80 27.61 1.00
C SER A 126 28.08 27.91 2.32
N ALA A 127 28.35 29.09 2.88
CA ALA A 127 27.57 29.65 3.99
C ALA A 127 26.29 30.32 3.40
N TRP A 128 25.41 31.00 4.14
CA TRP A 128 25.64 32.08 5.09
C TRP A 128 24.92 31.85 6.44
N GLY A 129 25.12 32.74 7.40
CA GLY A 129 24.40 32.73 8.67
C GLY A 129 24.34 34.11 9.32
N ALA A 130 23.62 34.21 10.44
CA ALA A 130 23.59 35.37 11.32
C ALA A 130 23.67 34.88 12.77
N ARG A 131 24.46 35.56 13.60
CA ARG A 131 24.65 35.23 15.03
C ARG A 131 24.79 36.50 15.85
N VAL A 132 23.84 36.75 16.74
CA VAL A 132 23.96 37.78 17.79
C VAL A 132 24.79 37.21 18.94
N GLN A 133 25.65 38.03 19.54
CA GLN A 133 26.48 37.68 20.70
C GLN A 133 25.83 38.13 22.02
N PRO A 134 26.11 37.45 23.15
CA PRO A 134 25.90 38.01 24.48
C PRO A 134 27.08 38.91 24.91
N PRO A 135 26.87 39.91 25.78
CA PRO A 135 27.96 40.67 26.41
C PRO A 135 28.57 39.91 27.60
N SER A 136 29.79 40.29 28.01
CA SER A 136 30.47 39.74 29.19
C SER A 136 31.47 40.72 29.80
N GLU A 137 31.26 41.09 31.06
CA GLU A 137 32.19 41.80 31.99
C GLU A 137 31.50 41.80 33.38
N ALA A 138 32.17 41.86 34.55
CA ALA A 138 33.60 41.85 34.87
C ALA A 138 33.85 41.13 36.23
N SER A 139 35.08 41.14 36.74
CA SER A 139 35.56 40.38 37.92
C SER A 139 35.58 41.14 39.25
N ALA A 140 35.30 40.46 40.38
CA ALA A 140 35.76 40.87 41.73
C ALA A 140 35.76 39.70 42.75
N VAL A 141 36.62 39.76 43.78
CA VAL A 141 36.68 38.81 44.93
C VAL A 141 37.06 39.55 46.23
N PRO A 142 36.24 39.44 47.30
CA PRO A 142 36.71 39.03 48.65
C PRO A 142 35.84 37.86 49.19
N LYS A 143 36.33 36.86 49.94
CA LYS A 143 37.04 36.77 51.25
C LYS A 143 36.15 36.94 52.50
N SER A 144 36.52 36.18 53.55
CA SER A 144 35.90 36.01 54.90
C SER A 144 34.45 35.48 54.90
N ALA A 145 34.10 34.29 55.43
CA ALA A 145 34.39 33.61 56.72
C ALA A 145 33.48 34.04 57.88
N TRP A 146 33.10 33.10 58.76
CA TRP A 146 32.96 33.21 60.23
C TRP A 146 32.74 31.77 60.81
N SER A 147 33.16 31.57 62.08
CA SER A 147 32.95 30.45 63.03
C SER A 147 32.15 29.18 62.60
N GLN A 148 32.57 27.91 62.86
CA GLN A 148 32.89 27.25 64.16
C GLN A 148 31.73 27.35 65.19
N SER A 149 31.46 26.45 66.15
CA SER A 149 31.95 25.10 66.55
C SER A 149 30.99 24.58 67.66
N SER A 150 30.82 23.29 68.00
CA SER A 150 30.97 21.96 67.35
C SER A 150 30.53 20.88 68.38
N ARG A 151 30.53 19.57 68.03
CA ARG A 151 30.30 18.40 68.93
C ARG A 151 28.87 18.29 69.53
N SER A 152 28.38 17.15 70.05
CA SER A 152 28.65 15.70 69.82
C SER A 152 27.65 14.83 70.59
N SER A 153 27.14 13.72 70.03
CA SER A 153 26.96 12.43 70.74
C SER A 153 26.31 11.30 69.90
N HIS A 154 26.70 10.08 70.25
CA HIS A 154 26.05 8.77 69.99
C HIS A 154 25.98 8.08 71.39
N PRO A 155 25.15 7.03 71.65
CA PRO A 155 24.84 5.94 70.72
C PRO A 155 23.42 5.30 70.78
N LYS A 156 23.24 4.30 69.90
CA LYS A 156 22.40 3.07 69.97
C LYS A 156 21.42 2.90 71.15
N GLU A 157 20.19 2.42 70.87
CA GLU A 157 19.87 0.97 70.99
C GLU A 157 18.60 0.52 70.22
N ARG A 158 17.99 -0.63 70.55
CA ARG A 158 17.14 -1.48 69.67
C ARG A 158 15.70 -1.75 70.18
N SER A 159 14.86 -2.12 69.21
CA SER A 159 13.80 -3.18 69.27
C SER A 159 12.36 -2.83 69.69
N SER A 160 11.45 -3.75 69.36
CA SER A 160 9.98 -3.76 69.58
C SER A 160 9.16 -2.71 68.80
N SER A 161 7.87 -2.91 68.50
CA SER A 161 7.08 -4.13 68.23
C SER A 161 5.73 -3.71 67.58
N ALA A 162 5.14 -4.50 66.68
CA ALA A 162 3.80 -4.21 66.12
C ALA A 162 3.11 -5.42 65.46
N LEU A 163 2.28 -6.15 66.21
CA LEU A 163 1.12 -6.91 65.71
C LEU A 163 0.19 -7.25 66.90
N PRO A 164 -1.12 -7.02 66.77
CA PRO A 164 -2.14 -7.81 67.46
C PRO A 164 -3.06 -8.55 66.45
N MET A 165 -3.55 -9.73 66.86
CA MET A 165 -4.52 -10.53 66.11
C MET A 165 -5.96 -10.31 66.59
N MET A 166 -6.95 -10.70 65.79
CA MET A 166 -8.24 -11.33 66.20
C MET A 166 -9.05 -11.65 64.92
N ASN A 167 -9.87 -12.71 64.83
CA ASN A 167 -9.84 -14.04 65.49
C ASN A 167 -10.73 -14.99 64.66
N GLU A 168 -10.48 -16.31 64.65
CA GLU A 168 -11.23 -17.28 63.82
C GLU A 168 -11.78 -18.46 64.64
N SER A 169 -12.93 -19.03 64.23
CA SER A 169 -13.77 -19.88 65.11
C SER A 169 -13.90 -21.35 64.67
N MET A 170 -13.08 -22.20 65.31
CA MET A 170 -13.32 -23.61 65.70
C MET A 170 -14.06 -24.64 64.79
N ARG A 171 -13.34 -25.77 64.55
CA ARG A 171 -13.81 -27.18 64.60
C ARG A 171 -14.76 -27.65 63.45
N ASN A 172 -14.80 -28.91 63.00
CA ASN A 172 -14.20 -30.24 63.35
C ASN A 172 -14.33 -31.17 62.09
N LEU A 173 -13.91 -32.45 61.95
CA LEU A 173 -13.26 -33.50 62.78
C LEU A 173 -12.65 -34.60 61.84
N SER A 174 -11.96 -35.59 62.43
CA SER A 174 -11.69 -36.97 61.92
C SER A 174 -10.65 -37.20 60.78
N VAL A 175 -10.09 -38.40 60.62
CA VAL A 175 -9.14 -39.11 61.51
C VAL A 175 -8.32 -40.20 60.76
N ASN A 176 -7.02 -40.28 61.07
CA ASN A 176 -6.02 -41.36 60.89
C ASN A 176 -6.21 -42.49 59.84
N LYS A 177 -5.16 -42.72 59.02
CA LYS A 177 -4.25 -43.88 59.23
C LYS A 177 -2.91 -43.80 58.47
N THR A 178 -1.93 -44.55 58.97
CA THR A 178 -0.51 -44.62 58.57
C THR A 178 -0.27 -45.61 57.41
N THR A 179 0.85 -45.49 56.67
CA THR A 179 2.09 -46.33 56.77
C THR A 179 3.17 -45.76 55.81
N THR A 180 4.24 -46.48 55.45
CA THR A 180 5.56 -45.93 55.08
C THR A 180 6.24 -46.56 53.85
N LEU A 181 7.09 -45.78 53.16
CA LEU A 181 8.13 -46.20 52.18
C LEU A 181 7.58 -46.83 50.87
N SER A 182 8.12 -46.57 49.67
CA SER A 182 9.53 -46.34 49.29
C SER A 182 9.68 -45.46 48.02
N ARG A 183 10.86 -45.48 47.38
CA ARG A 183 11.22 -44.70 46.16
C ARG A 183 10.60 -45.33 44.91
N GLU A 184 10.12 -44.50 43.97
CA GLU A 184 10.77 -44.39 42.64
C GLU A 184 10.31 -43.14 41.86
N SER A 185 11.07 -42.77 40.82
CA SER A 185 10.92 -41.50 40.09
C SER A 185 10.33 -41.69 38.69
N ARG A 186 9.20 -41.03 38.39
CA ARG A 186 8.74 -40.80 37.01
C ARG A 186 8.23 -39.38 36.81
N SER A 187 8.57 -38.81 35.66
CA SER A 187 8.12 -37.49 35.21
C SER A 187 6.77 -37.61 34.49
N GLU A 188 5.75 -36.91 34.98
CA GLU A 188 4.50 -36.76 34.22
C GLU A 188 4.61 -35.64 33.18
N SER A 189 4.12 -35.92 31.98
CA SER A 189 4.08 -34.98 30.85
C SER A 189 2.73 -34.26 30.80
N VAL A 190 2.77 -32.93 30.72
CA VAL A 190 1.56 -32.11 30.59
C VAL A 190 0.95 -32.34 29.20
N LEU A 191 -0.15 -33.11 29.15
CA LEU A 191 -0.87 -33.39 27.91
C LEU A 191 -1.59 -32.14 27.35
N PRO A 192 -1.65 -31.96 26.01
CA PRO A 192 -2.30 -30.81 25.40
C PRO A 192 -3.82 -30.85 25.58
N MET A 193 -4.40 -29.68 25.85
CA MET A 193 -5.83 -29.52 26.15
C MET A 193 -6.71 -29.95 24.96
N LYS A 194 -7.65 -30.87 25.19
CA LYS A 194 -8.50 -31.44 24.12
C LYS A 194 -9.41 -30.37 23.49
N ARG A 195 -9.46 -30.33 22.15
CA ARG A 195 -10.41 -29.53 21.38
C ARG A 195 -11.87 -29.84 21.77
N ARG A 196 -12.53 -28.96 22.53
CA ARG A 196 -14.00 -28.89 22.60
C ARG A 196 -14.51 -27.87 21.59
N ARG A 197 -15.30 -28.33 20.61
CA ARG A 197 -16.13 -27.44 19.79
C ARG A 197 -17.33 -26.99 20.65
N PHE A 198 -17.32 -25.75 21.11
CA PHE A 198 -18.51 -25.13 21.66
C PHE A 198 -19.38 -24.62 20.52
N LEU A 199 -20.38 -25.40 20.13
CA LEU A 199 -21.52 -24.92 19.37
C LEU A 199 -22.44 -24.18 20.34
N CYS A 200 -22.37 -22.84 20.35
CA CYS A 200 -23.33 -22.00 21.03
C CYS A 200 -24.13 -21.24 19.97
N SER A 201 -25.44 -21.48 19.91
CA SER A 201 -26.34 -20.87 18.93
C SER A 201 -26.68 -19.44 19.34
N ALA A 202 -25.78 -18.50 19.03
CA ALA A 202 -26.08 -17.08 19.13
C ALA A 202 -27.12 -16.71 18.05
N VAL A 203 -28.31 -16.28 18.48
CA VAL A 203 -29.25 -15.57 17.60
C VAL A 203 -28.58 -14.24 17.20
N PRO A 204 -28.40 -13.94 15.91
CA PRO A 204 -27.87 -12.65 15.50
C PRO A 204 -28.92 -11.55 15.69
N ASP A 205 -28.49 -10.38 16.16
CA ASP A 205 -29.24 -9.13 15.90
C ASP A 205 -29.32 -8.96 14.38
N THR A 206 -30.51 -9.07 13.79
CA THR A 206 -30.70 -9.11 12.32
C THR A 206 -30.66 -7.74 11.65
N ALA A 207 -30.14 -6.71 12.33
CA ALA A 207 -29.90 -5.40 11.74
C ALA A 207 -28.56 -5.38 10.99
N GLU A 208 -28.62 -5.24 9.66
CA GLU A 208 -27.44 -5.13 8.80
C GLU A 208 -26.61 -3.88 9.18
N LEU A 209 -25.37 -4.09 9.64
CA LEU A 209 -24.52 -3.01 10.16
C LEU A 209 -24.05 -2.10 9.02
N CYS A 210 -24.57 -0.88 8.93
CA CYS A 210 -24.12 0.12 7.96
C CYS A 210 -23.01 1.05 8.52
N PRO A 211 -22.11 1.59 7.69
CA PRO A 211 -21.12 2.58 8.12
C PRO A 211 -21.78 3.83 8.73
N ILE A 212 -21.33 4.23 9.91
CA ILE A 212 -21.92 5.33 10.69
C ILE A 212 -21.83 6.69 9.96
N ARG A 213 -22.88 7.50 10.13
CA ARG A 213 -22.90 8.90 9.68
C ARG A 213 -22.02 9.77 10.57
N ARG A 214 -21.49 10.87 10.04
CA ARG A 214 -20.78 11.88 10.86
C ARG A 214 -21.74 12.43 11.94
N PRO A 215 -21.32 12.51 13.22
CA PRO A 215 -22.19 12.94 14.32
C PRO A 215 -22.40 14.46 14.38
N ASP A 216 -21.52 15.23 13.72
CA ASP A 216 -21.45 16.68 13.75
C ASP A 216 -21.08 17.23 12.35
N ASP A 217 -20.89 18.55 12.25
CA ASP A 217 -20.46 19.21 11.01
C ASP A 217 -18.93 19.16 10.76
N GLY A 218 -18.19 18.42 11.59
CA GLY A 218 -16.75 18.49 11.74
C GLY A 218 -16.36 19.09 13.10
N GLY A 219 -15.14 18.80 13.52
CA GLY A 219 -14.57 19.29 14.78
C GLY A 219 -14.21 20.77 14.75
N SER A 220 -14.01 21.31 15.95
CA SER A 220 -13.73 22.72 16.25
C SER A 220 -12.34 22.95 16.85
N SER A 221 -11.74 21.92 17.44
CA SER A 221 -10.55 22.01 18.28
C SER A 221 -9.28 22.26 17.46
N GLY A 222 -8.36 23.04 18.01
CA GLY A 222 -7.06 23.35 17.40
C GLY A 222 -7.06 24.64 16.57
N THR A 223 -5.87 25.08 16.18
CA THR A 223 -5.68 26.37 15.48
C THR A 223 -6.11 26.26 14.01
N ALA A 224 -7.06 27.08 13.58
CA ALA A 224 -7.51 27.12 12.19
C ALA A 224 -6.37 27.53 11.23
N ILE A 225 -6.29 26.88 10.07
CA ILE A 225 -5.30 27.16 9.03
C ILE A 225 -5.88 26.84 7.65
N SER A 226 -5.45 27.58 6.62
CA SER A 226 -5.77 27.27 5.22
C SER A 226 -4.68 26.42 4.59
N VAL A 227 -5.07 25.41 3.80
CA VAL A 227 -4.13 24.53 3.08
C VAL A 227 -4.64 24.21 1.69
N TYR A 228 -3.74 23.95 0.74
CA TYR A 228 -4.09 23.50 -0.61
C TYR A 228 -4.02 21.98 -0.72
N THR A 229 -4.87 21.38 -1.57
CA THR A 229 -4.84 19.95 -1.87
C THR A 229 -4.80 19.66 -3.36
N ASN A 230 -4.25 18.51 -3.75
CA ASN A 230 -4.19 18.05 -5.14
C ASN A 230 -5.52 17.48 -5.67
N HIS A 231 -6.64 18.06 -5.25
CA HIS A 231 -7.97 17.88 -5.84
C HIS A 231 -8.31 19.14 -6.64
N PHE A 232 -8.95 18.93 -7.80
CA PHE A 232 -9.44 19.99 -8.68
C PHE A 232 -10.96 19.85 -8.79
N ARG A 233 -11.71 20.96 -8.74
CA ARG A 233 -13.18 20.92 -8.84
C ARG A 233 -13.60 20.42 -10.22
N VAL A 234 -14.65 19.59 -10.25
CA VAL A 234 -15.29 19.12 -11.50
C VAL A 234 -16.78 19.44 -11.45
N ASP A 235 -17.25 20.30 -12.35
CA ASP A 235 -18.68 20.48 -12.59
C ASP A 235 -19.13 19.45 -13.64
N ILE A 236 -20.31 18.85 -13.44
CA ILE A 236 -20.89 17.79 -14.27
C ILE A 236 -22.39 18.06 -14.39
N ASN A 237 -22.98 17.86 -15.57
CA ASN A 237 -24.43 18.00 -15.76
C ASN A 237 -25.20 16.83 -15.10
N GLU A 238 -26.13 17.15 -14.19
CA GLU A 238 -26.91 16.13 -13.45
C GLU A 238 -27.91 15.39 -14.35
N ASP A 239 -28.50 16.07 -15.34
CA ASP A 239 -29.66 15.58 -16.10
C ASP A 239 -29.33 14.56 -17.20
N ALA A 240 -28.04 14.29 -17.45
CA ALA A 240 -27.64 13.33 -18.47
C ALA A 240 -27.91 11.88 -18.02
N THR A 241 -28.40 11.07 -18.96
CA THR A 241 -28.48 9.61 -18.84
C THR A 241 -27.45 8.98 -19.78
N ILE A 242 -26.86 7.87 -19.35
CA ILE A 242 -25.81 7.14 -20.06
C ILE A 242 -26.27 5.71 -20.27
N ASN A 243 -26.10 5.19 -21.48
CA ASN A 243 -26.47 3.83 -21.87
C ASN A 243 -25.20 2.97 -21.92
N GLN A 244 -25.17 1.81 -21.25
CA GLN A 244 -24.07 0.84 -21.35
C GLN A 244 -24.45 -0.33 -22.26
N TYR A 245 -23.54 -0.77 -23.12
CA TYR A 245 -23.68 -1.96 -23.97
C TYR A 245 -22.51 -2.92 -23.80
N ASP A 246 -22.77 -4.23 -23.96
CA ASP A 246 -21.73 -5.24 -24.14
C ASP A 246 -21.34 -5.32 -25.62
N VAL A 247 -20.05 -5.25 -25.90
CA VAL A 247 -19.46 -5.25 -27.24
C VAL A 247 -18.29 -6.22 -27.35
N ASP A 248 -18.17 -6.88 -28.49
CA ASP A 248 -16.94 -7.60 -28.86
C ASP A 248 -16.43 -7.10 -30.20
N ILE A 249 -15.11 -7.01 -30.36
CA ILE A 249 -14.46 -6.66 -31.62
C ILE A 249 -13.66 -7.86 -32.12
N VAL A 250 -14.01 -8.32 -33.32
CA VAL A 250 -13.42 -9.51 -33.96
C VAL A 250 -12.79 -9.14 -35.31
N ILE A 251 -11.80 -9.92 -35.71
CA ILE A 251 -11.23 -9.93 -37.06
C ILE A 251 -11.90 -11.07 -37.81
N VAL A 252 -12.43 -10.78 -38.99
CA VAL A 252 -13.01 -11.76 -39.92
C VAL A 252 -12.02 -12.00 -41.06
N ASP A 253 -11.75 -13.26 -41.38
CA ASP A 253 -10.91 -13.64 -42.52
C ASP A 253 -11.71 -13.79 -43.83
N SER A 254 -11.01 -14.09 -44.93
CA SER A 254 -11.59 -14.30 -46.26
C SER A 254 -12.61 -15.44 -46.32
N ASN A 255 -12.59 -16.34 -45.33
CA ASN A 255 -13.39 -17.56 -45.29
C ASN A 255 -14.58 -17.40 -44.29
N GLY A 256 -14.85 -16.17 -43.86
CA GLY A 256 -15.92 -15.83 -42.92
C GLY A 256 -15.64 -16.21 -41.47
N LYS A 257 -14.44 -16.72 -41.14
CA LYS A 257 -14.12 -17.19 -39.79
C LYS A 257 -13.67 -15.99 -38.94
N SER A 258 -14.31 -15.82 -37.79
CA SER A 258 -14.03 -14.72 -36.87
C SER A 258 -13.10 -15.14 -35.72
N ARG A 259 -12.29 -14.20 -35.23
CA ARG A 259 -11.45 -14.36 -34.03
C ARG A 259 -11.31 -13.04 -33.27
N PRO A 260 -11.15 -13.04 -31.93
CA PRO A 260 -11.00 -11.80 -31.17
C PRO A 260 -9.84 -10.91 -31.64
N ALA A 261 -10.06 -9.59 -31.67
CA ALA A 261 -9.01 -8.60 -31.92
C ALA A 261 -8.11 -8.42 -30.67
N ARG A 262 -6.83 -8.08 -30.89
CA ARG A 262 -5.88 -7.67 -29.84
C ARG A 262 -6.25 -6.26 -29.35
N LYS A 263 -5.95 -5.90 -28.09
CA LYS A 263 -6.36 -4.60 -27.50
C LYS A 263 -5.97 -3.39 -28.36
N ASP A 264 -4.71 -3.29 -28.74
CA ASP A 264 -4.19 -2.27 -29.67
C ASP A 264 -5.05 -2.13 -30.95
N ASP A 265 -5.51 -3.25 -31.52
CA ASP A 265 -6.37 -3.24 -32.71
C ASP A 265 -7.82 -2.84 -32.39
N ARG A 266 -8.36 -3.18 -31.21
CA ARG A 266 -9.73 -2.79 -30.77
C ARG A 266 -9.87 -1.29 -30.68
N TRP A 267 -8.88 -0.64 -30.07
CA TRP A 267 -8.84 0.81 -29.93
C TRP A 267 -8.80 1.52 -31.29
N GLU A 268 -7.90 1.11 -32.19
CA GLU A 268 -7.83 1.67 -33.56
C GLU A 268 -9.13 1.40 -34.35
N THR A 269 -9.72 0.21 -34.20
CA THR A 269 -11.01 -0.15 -34.82
C THR A 269 -12.11 0.82 -34.41
N MET A 270 -12.26 1.09 -33.10
CA MET A 270 -13.28 2.03 -32.61
C MET A 270 -13.05 3.46 -33.10
N GLN A 271 -11.80 3.93 -33.13
CA GLN A 271 -11.48 5.27 -33.63
C GLN A 271 -11.78 5.43 -35.11
N ARG A 272 -11.51 4.40 -35.92
CA ARG A 272 -11.89 4.37 -37.32
C ARG A 272 -13.40 4.31 -37.51
N ILE A 273 -14.12 3.48 -36.74
CA ILE A 273 -15.59 3.40 -36.82
C ILE A 273 -16.21 4.78 -36.54
N ALA A 274 -15.79 5.46 -35.47
CA ALA A 274 -16.26 6.80 -35.11
C ALA A 274 -15.85 7.92 -36.12
N LYS A 275 -14.93 7.65 -37.05
CA LYS A 275 -14.48 8.60 -38.08
C LYS A 275 -15.03 8.30 -39.49
N GLU A 276 -15.16 7.02 -39.82
CA GLU A 276 -15.48 6.54 -41.18
C GLU A 276 -16.97 6.17 -41.34
N LYS A 277 -17.71 5.89 -40.25
CA LYS A 277 -19.14 5.56 -40.29
C LYS A 277 -20.02 6.79 -40.08
N LYS A 278 -20.63 7.28 -41.16
CA LYS A 278 -21.73 8.24 -41.09
C LYS A 278 -22.85 7.71 -40.19
N ASN A 279 -23.45 8.60 -39.40
CA ASN A 279 -24.54 8.33 -38.45
C ASN A 279 -24.19 7.38 -37.27
N PHE A 280 -22.92 7.01 -37.08
CA PHE A 280 -22.50 6.40 -35.82
C PHE A 280 -22.30 7.50 -34.77
N PRO A 281 -22.97 7.45 -33.59
CA PRO A 281 -22.93 8.55 -32.62
C PRO A 281 -21.59 8.63 -31.89
N LEU A 282 -21.43 9.67 -31.05
CA LEU A 282 -20.29 9.75 -30.16
C LEU A 282 -20.39 8.64 -29.09
N VAL A 283 -19.34 7.82 -29.00
CA VAL A 283 -19.27 6.68 -28.09
C VAL A 283 -17.98 6.70 -27.27
N TRP A 284 -18.03 6.12 -26.08
CA TRP A 284 -16.90 6.00 -25.16
C TRP A 284 -16.64 4.51 -24.93
N TYR A 285 -15.39 4.04 -25.02
CA TYR A 285 -15.07 2.61 -25.07
C TYR A 285 -14.05 2.23 -24.00
N ASP A 286 -14.27 1.14 -23.26
CA ASP A 286 -13.40 0.78 -22.13
C ASP A 286 -12.11 0.01 -22.48
N ASP A 287 -11.86 -0.31 -23.76
CA ASP A 287 -10.79 -1.20 -24.27
C ASP A 287 -10.93 -2.69 -23.90
N GLY A 288 -11.96 -3.04 -23.11
CA GLY A 288 -12.36 -4.40 -22.81
C GLY A 288 -13.50 -4.84 -23.73
N LYS A 289 -14.71 -4.73 -23.20
CA LYS A 289 -15.99 -5.16 -23.80
C LYS A 289 -17.13 -4.18 -23.56
N THR A 290 -16.86 -2.99 -23.02
CA THR A 290 -17.92 -2.08 -22.59
C THR A 290 -17.93 -0.80 -23.43
N LEU A 291 -19.08 -0.51 -24.03
CA LEU A 291 -19.35 0.71 -24.79
C LEU A 291 -20.38 1.57 -24.05
N TYR A 292 -20.21 2.88 -24.08
CA TYR A 292 -21.11 3.84 -23.46
C TYR A 292 -21.53 4.92 -24.46
N THR A 293 -22.80 5.34 -24.41
CA THR A 293 -23.34 6.41 -25.26
C THR A 293 -24.34 7.28 -24.49
N ARG A 294 -24.48 8.55 -24.87
CA ARG A 294 -25.54 9.44 -24.37
C ARG A 294 -26.90 9.12 -24.99
N GLU A 295 -26.94 8.83 -26.29
CA GLU A 295 -28.15 8.49 -27.05
C GLU A 295 -28.30 6.97 -27.22
N LEU A 296 -29.52 6.46 -27.40
CA LEU A 296 -29.75 5.03 -27.63
C LEU A 296 -29.26 4.61 -29.03
N LEU A 297 -28.55 3.48 -29.10
CA LEU A 297 -28.08 2.92 -30.37
C LEU A 297 -29.23 2.23 -31.12
N PRO A 298 -29.56 2.61 -32.37
CA PRO A 298 -30.77 2.15 -33.06
C PRO A 298 -30.68 0.73 -33.63
N ASP A 299 -29.47 0.20 -33.82
CA ASP A 299 -29.22 -1.08 -34.49
C ASP A 299 -28.39 -2.03 -33.61
N LEU A 300 -29.03 -2.63 -32.60
CA LEU A 300 -28.42 -3.71 -31.81
C LEU A 300 -28.34 -5.01 -32.64
N GLY A 301 -27.28 -5.79 -32.45
CA GLY A 301 -27.07 -7.08 -33.12
C GLY A 301 -26.52 -7.02 -34.56
N LYS A 302 -26.56 -5.87 -35.25
CA LYS A 302 -25.92 -5.72 -36.58
C LYS A 302 -24.41 -5.47 -36.43
N PRO A 303 -23.53 -6.24 -37.11
CA PRO A 303 -22.08 -6.03 -37.03
C PRO A 303 -21.65 -4.79 -37.82
N ILE A 304 -20.87 -3.91 -37.21
CA ILE A 304 -20.32 -2.72 -37.88
C ILE A 304 -18.92 -3.05 -38.41
N GLU A 305 -18.81 -3.24 -39.73
CA GLU A 305 -17.57 -3.60 -40.42
C GLU A 305 -16.69 -2.42 -40.79
N ILE A 306 -15.37 -2.57 -40.61
CA ILE A 306 -14.36 -1.64 -41.10
C ILE A 306 -13.14 -2.39 -41.64
N LYS A 307 -12.55 -1.91 -42.75
CA LYS A 307 -11.44 -2.60 -43.44
C LYS A 307 -10.13 -1.84 -43.20
N MET A 308 -9.16 -2.52 -42.61
CA MET A 308 -7.92 -1.92 -42.12
C MET A 308 -6.71 -2.63 -42.72
N LYS A 309 -5.81 -1.87 -43.36
CA LYS A 309 -4.54 -2.40 -43.88
C LYS A 309 -3.56 -2.62 -42.71
N LYS A 310 -3.08 -3.85 -42.53
CA LYS A 310 -2.24 -4.31 -41.40
C LYS A 310 -1.02 -5.07 -41.94
N GLY A 311 0.02 -4.33 -42.31
CA GLY A 311 1.00 -4.80 -43.29
C GLY A 311 0.40 -4.74 -44.69
N ASP A 312 0.71 -5.68 -45.57
CA ASP A 312 0.13 -5.71 -46.93
C ASP A 312 -1.29 -6.28 -46.99
N GLU A 313 -1.67 -7.05 -45.97
CA GLU A 313 -3.00 -7.64 -45.83
C GLU A 313 -4.04 -6.59 -45.39
N VAL A 314 -5.16 -6.48 -46.14
CA VAL A 314 -6.37 -5.78 -45.69
C VAL A 314 -7.21 -6.75 -44.86
N LYS A 315 -7.58 -6.36 -43.64
CA LYS A 315 -8.37 -7.19 -42.72
C LYS A 315 -9.69 -6.52 -42.38
N THR A 316 -10.77 -7.29 -42.37
CA THR A 316 -12.08 -6.82 -41.92
C THR A 316 -12.17 -6.97 -40.41
N PHE A 317 -12.45 -5.87 -39.72
CA PHE A 317 -12.77 -5.82 -38.30
C PHE A 317 -14.27 -5.59 -38.14
N GLN A 318 -14.93 -6.39 -37.32
CA GLN A 318 -16.35 -6.24 -36.96
C GLN A 318 -16.46 -5.79 -35.51
N LEU A 319 -17.20 -4.71 -35.26
CA LEU A 319 -17.74 -4.36 -33.96
C LEU A 319 -19.13 -4.97 -33.81
N ASN A 320 -19.29 -5.87 -32.84
CA ASN A 320 -20.53 -6.56 -32.54
C ASN A 320 -21.13 -5.99 -31.26
N ILE A 321 -22.21 -5.22 -31.39
CA ILE A 321 -22.93 -4.60 -30.26
C ILE A 321 -24.07 -5.54 -29.86
N LYS A 322 -23.93 -6.24 -28.73
CA LYS A 322 -24.82 -7.37 -28.39
C LYS A 322 -26.17 -6.90 -27.85
N ASN A 323 -26.13 -6.12 -26.79
CA ASN A 323 -27.32 -5.68 -26.06
C ASN A 323 -27.03 -4.41 -25.24
N LEU A 324 -28.08 -3.64 -24.98
CA LEU A 324 -28.13 -2.69 -23.88
C LEU A 324 -28.07 -3.49 -22.55
N VAL A 325 -27.15 -3.12 -21.66
CA VAL A 325 -26.94 -3.77 -20.37
C VAL A 325 -27.69 -3.03 -19.26
N ARG A 326 -27.61 -1.69 -19.24
CA ARG A 326 -28.33 -0.81 -18.31
C ARG A 326 -28.28 0.65 -18.76
N GLN A 327 -29.03 1.51 -18.05
CA GLN A 327 -28.95 2.96 -18.16
C GLN A 327 -28.62 3.59 -16.80
N ASP A 328 -27.64 4.48 -16.74
CA ASP A 328 -27.22 5.20 -15.53
C ASP A 328 -27.60 6.68 -15.64
N LYS A 329 -28.21 7.26 -14.60
CA LYS A 329 -28.47 8.70 -14.50
C LYS A 329 -27.34 9.38 -13.72
N ILE A 330 -26.76 10.46 -14.27
CA ILE A 330 -25.66 11.16 -13.58
C ILE A 330 -26.13 11.77 -12.26
N LYS A 331 -27.40 12.22 -12.20
CA LYS A 331 -28.08 12.64 -10.98
C LYS A 331 -27.85 11.75 -9.75
N ASN A 332 -27.64 10.43 -9.92
CA ASN A 332 -27.30 9.51 -8.83
C ASN A 332 -26.04 9.95 -8.04
N ILE A 333 -25.08 10.61 -8.68
CA ILE A 333 -23.89 11.21 -8.03
C ILE A 333 -24.30 12.35 -7.09
N PHE A 334 -25.20 13.20 -7.53
CA PHE A 334 -25.64 14.38 -6.80
C PHE A 334 -26.64 14.00 -5.70
N ASP A 335 -27.56 13.07 -5.97
CA ASP A 335 -28.44 12.48 -4.96
C ASP A 335 -27.65 11.72 -3.87
N PHE A 336 -26.49 11.14 -4.18
CA PHE A 336 -25.57 10.56 -3.18
C PHE A 336 -24.86 11.62 -2.33
N ILE A 337 -24.31 12.68 -2.96
CA ILE A 337 -23.65 13.79 -2.25
C ILE A 337 -24.67 14.53 -1.36
N GLN A 338 -25.89 14.73 -1.86
CA GLN A 338 -27.03 15.32 -1.15
C GLN A 338 -27.71 14.35 -0.15
N LYS A 339 -27.11 13.18 0.11
CA LYS A 339 -27.54 12.19 1.12
C LYS A 339 -28.91 11.53 0.89
N LYS A 340 -29.51 11.66 -0.30
CA LYS A 340 -30.79 11.06 -0.67
C LYS A 340 -30.67 9.55 -0.93
N ILE A 341 -29.52 9.12 -1.46
CA ILE A 341 -29.17 7.69 -1.57
C ILE A 341 -27.92 7.37 -0.75
N THR A 342 -27.91 6.19 -0.12
CA THR A 342 -26.80 5.69 0.71
C THR A 342 -25.79 4.86 -0.09
N ILE A 343 -26.23 4.23 -1.18
CA ILE A 343 -25.39 3.40 -2.03
C ILE A 343 -24.55 4.30 -2.95
N ARG A 344 -23.22 4.17 -2.88
CA ARG A 344 -22.30 4.94 -3.73
C ARG A 344 -22.46 4.52 -5.20
N PRO A 345 -22.66 5.45 -6.16
CA PRO A 345 -22.75 5.14 -7.59
C PRO A 345 -21.36 4.85 -8.20
N ARG A 346 -20.73 3.75 -7.74
CA ARG A 346 -19.39 3.28 -8.14
C ARG A 346 -19.22 3.20 -9.67
N GLU A 347 -20.29 2.81 -10.35
CA GLU A 347 -20.27 2.53 -11.78
C GLU A 347 -20.47 3.79 -12.63
N THR A 348 -21.34 4.73 -12.22
CA THR A 348 -21.41 6.08 -12.84
C THR A 348 -20.06 6.80 -12.72
N ILE A 349 -19.35 6.61 -11.59
CA ILE A 349 -17.96 7.09 -11.41
C ILE A 349 -17.01 6.39 -12.41
N ARG A 350 -17.07 5.06 -12.59
CA ARG A 350 -16.25 4.31 -13.55
C ARG A 350 -16.43 4.81 -14.99
N ILE A 351 -17.65 5.19 -15.38
CA ILE A 351 -17.92 5.75 -16.71
C ILE A 351 -17.20 7.09 -16.87
N ILE A 352 -17.33 8.00 -15.91
CA ILE A 352 -16.67 9.32 -15.96
C ILE A 352 -15.14 9.18 -15.89
N GLU A 353 -14.61 8.20 -15.16
CA GLU A 353 -13.18 7.88 -15.23
C GLU A 353 -12.74 7.29 -16.58
N THR A 354 -13.64 6.63 -17.30
CA THR A 354 -13.39 6.13 -18.66
C THR A 354 -13.34 7.27 -19.66
N LEU A 355 -14.25 8.26 -19.52
CA LEU A 355 -14.19 9.51 -20.25
C LEU A 355 -12.87 10.26 -20.06
N PHE A 356 -12.41 10.45 -18.82
CA PHE A 356 -11.09 11.05 -18.56
C PHE A 356 -9.89 10.21 -19.05
N LYS A 357 -10.09 8.97 -19.52
CA LYS A 357 -9.08 8.13 -20.20
C LYS A 357 -9.18 8.19 -21.72
N GLN A 358 -10.35 8.56 -22.28
CA GLN A 358 -10.70 8.37 -23.69
C GLN A 358 -9.72 9.08 -24.64
N ARG A 359 -9.52 10.40 -24.52
CA ARG A 359 -8.50 11.13 -25.30
C ARG A 359 -7.07 10.77 -24.87
N ALA A 360 -6.83 10.65 -23.57
CA ALA A 360 -5.50 10.45 -22.98
C ALA A 360 -4.78 9.18 -23.46
N ARG A 361 -5.52 8.13 -23.86
CA ARG A 361 -4.99 6.86 -24.39
C ARG A 361 -4.18 6.98 -25.69
N ASN A 362 -4.37 8.04 -26.46
CA ASN A 362 -3.62 8.23 -27.70
C ASN A 362 -2.15 8.56 -27.41
N ASP A 363 -1.94 9.51 -26.50
CA ASP A 363 -0.64 10.13 -26.24
C ASP A 363 0.08 9.49 -25.03
N LEU A 364 -0.67 8.87 -24.11
CA LEU A 364 -0.18 8.36 -22.83
C LEU A 364 -0.40 6.86 -22.66
N VAL A 365 0.63 6.17 -22.18
CA VAL A 365 0.57 4.78 -21.72
C VAL A 365 -0.28 4.72 -20.45
N CYS A 366 -1.45 4.10 -20.55
CA CYS A 366 -2.45 4.04 -19.49
C CYS A 366 -2.39 2.70 -18.72
N VAL A 367 -2.14 2.76 -17.41
CA VAL A 367 -2.10 1.60 -16.50
C VAL A 367 -3.14 1.80 -15.39
N ARG A 368 -4.34 1.23 -15.56
CA ARG A 368 -5.53 1.47 -14.72
C ARG A 368 -5.89 2.96 -14.65
N ASN A 369 -5.43 3.65 -13.59
CA ASN A 369 -5.64 5.08 -13.32
C ASN A 369 -4.32 5.87 -13.31
N GLN A 370 -3.25 5.32 -13.91
CA GLN A 370 -1.91 5.89 -13.99
C GLN A 370 -1.53 6.12 -15.45
N PHE A 371 -0.85 7.23 -15.73
CA PHE A 371 -0.58 7.73 -17.07
C PHE A 371 0.89 8.12 -17.21
N TYR A 372 1.54 7.62 -18.25
CA TYR A 372 2.96 7.84 -18.54
C TYR A 372 3.11 8.34 -19.97
N ASN A 373 3.86 9.42 -20.19
CA ASN A 373 4.14 9.92 -21.54
C ASN A 373 5.01 8.89 -22.29
N ARG A 374 4.57 8.44 -23.47
CA ARG A 374 5.26 7.43 -24.31
C ARG A 374 6.64 7.92 -24.78
N SER A 375 6.82 9.23 -24.94
CA SER A 375 8.04 9.87 -25.46
C SER A 375 9.07 10.21 -24.36
N GLN A 376 8.86 9.84 -23.10
CA GLN A 376 9.85 10.08 -22.05
C GLN A 376 10.99 9.05 -22.12
N ILE A 377 12.21 9.47 -21.82
CA ILE A 377 13.34 8.58 -21.59
C ILE A 377 13.16 7.90 -20.22
N LEU A 378 13.34 6.57 -20.17
CA LEU A 378 13.27 5.80 -18.93
C LEU A 378 14.56 5.93 -18.10
N ASP A 379 14.42 6.08 -16.78
CA ASP A 379 15.53 6.10 -15.84
C ASP A 379 16.09 4.67 -15.63
N ASP A 380 17.18 4.31 -16.32
CA ASP A 380 17.80 2.97 -16.28
C ASP A 380 18.16 2.52 -14.84
N LEU A 381 17.71 1.30 -14.49
CA LEU A 381 17.98 0.64 -13.21
C LEU A 381 19.20 -0.31 -13.27
N GLN A 382 19.85 -0.40 -14.42
CA GLN A 382 21.03 -1.22 -14.74
C GLN A 382 20.79 -2.73 -14.63
N ASP A 383 19.61 -3.17 -15.06
CA ASP A 383 19.24 -4.59 -15.24
C ASP A 383 18.32 -4.83 -16.44
N GLY A 384 18.18 -3.86 -17.34
CA GLY A 384 17.22 -3.92 -18.46
C GLY A 384 15.81 -3.41 -18.12
N ARG A 385 15.56 -2.98 -16.88
CA ARG A 385 14.36 -2.22 -16.49
C ARG A 385 14.71 -0.73 -16.32
N GLY A 386 13.73 0.13 -16.59
CA GLY A 386 13.83 1.57 -16.38
C GLY A 386 12.61 2.11 -15.64
N MET A 387 12.79 3.15 -14.83
CA MET A 387 11.69 3.82 -14.13
C MET A 387 11.09 4.93 -15.02
N ALA A 388 9.77 4.99 -15.08
CA ALA A 388 9.02 6.09 -15.69
C ALA A 388 8.38 6.98 -14.61
N LYS A 389 8.29 8.27 -14.93
CA LYS A 389 7.52 9.28 -14.19
C LYS A 389 6.17 9.47 -14.89
N GLY A 390 5.12 9.62 -14.09
CA GLY A 390 3.77 9.80 -14.59
C GLY A 390 2.85 10.45 -13.57
N PHE A 391 1.56 10.45 -13.86
CA PHE A 391 0.53 10.91 -12.92
C PHE A 391 -0.58 9.87 -12.74
N TYR A 392 -1.17 9.88 -11.55
CA TYR A 392 -2.42 9.22 -11.22
C TYR A 392 -3.55 10.22 -11.36
N GLN A 393 -4.73 9.79 -11.83
CA GLN A 393 -5.96 10.57 -11.78
C GLN A 393 -7.12 9.70 -11.26
N ALA A 394 -8.03 10.25 -10.48
CA ALA A 394 -9.29 9.57 -10.13
C ALA A 394 -10.38 10.56 -9.70
N LEU A 395 -11.65 10.18 -9.89
CA LEU A 395 -12.79 10.99 -9.49
C LEU A 395 -13.25 10.62 -8.06
N PHE A 396 -13.30 11.62 -7.19
CA PHE A 396 -13.79 11.53 -5.82
C PHE A 396 -15.13 12.26 -5.69
N LEU A 397 -16.09 11.65 -5.01
CA LEU A 397 -17.32 12.33 -4.56
C LEU A 397 -17.08 12.80 -3.14
N THR A 398 -17.21 14.11 -2.89
CA THR A 398 -16.83 14.74 -1.63
C THR A 398 -17.90 15.71 -1.15
N ARG A 399 -17.80 16.19 0.09
CA ARG A 399 -18.76 17.14 0.67
C ARG A 399 -18.89 18.45 -0.15
N CYS A 400 -17.84 18.89 -0.85
CA CYS A 400 -17.88 20.05 -1.75
C CYS A 400 -18.21 19.72 -3.23
N GLY A 401 -18.56 18.47 -3.55
CA GLY A 401 -18.96 18.03 -4.90
C GLY A 401 -18.02 16.99 -5.53
N PRO A 402 -18.12 16.76 -6.85
CA PRO A 402 -17.17 15.94 -7.60
C PRO A 402 -15.80 16.62 -7.72
N THR A 403 -14.72 15.89 -7.42
CA THR A 403 -13.35 16.40 -7.52
C THR A 403 -12.40 15.41 -8.19
N LEU A 404 -11.51 15.90 -9.06
CA LEU A 404 -10.47 15.11 -9.70
C LEU A 404 -9.20 15.16 -8.85
N ASN A 405 -8.83 14.05 -8.20
CA ASN A 405 -7.54 13.93 -7.52
C ASN A 405 -6.44 13.63 -8.54
N VAL A 406 -5.33 14.39 -8.52
CA VAL A 406 -4.17 14.17 -9.40
C VAL A 406 -2.87 14.15 -8.61
N ASN A 407 -2.07 13.08 -8.73
CA ASN A 407 -0.81 12.93 -7.97
C ASN A 407 0.30 12.34 -8.85
N LEU A 408 1.57 12.66 -8.55
CA LEU A 408 2.71 12.02 -9.22
C LEU A 408 2.81 10.53 -8.85
N THR A 409 3.04 9.69 -9.86
CA THR A 409 3.31 8.25 -9.75
C THR A 409 4.62 7.88 -10.42
N PHE A 410 5.23 6.79 -9.95
CA PHE A 410 6.49 6.24 -10.44
C PHE A 410 6.32 4.72 -10.57
N THR A 411 6.70 4.14 -11.70
CA THR A 411 6.69 2.68 -11.86
C THR A 411 7.80 2.24 -12.80
N CYS A 412 8.15 0.95 -12.76
CA CYS A 412 9.20 0.38 -13.57
C CYS A 412 8.61 -0.30 -14.80
N PHE A 413 9.23 -0.09 -15.94
CA PHE A 413 8.93 -0.74 -17.21
C PHE A 413 10.16 -1.52 -17.69
N TYR A 414 9.96 -2.54 -18.51
CA TYR A 414 11.05 -3.17 -19.26
C TYR A 414 11.49 -2.22 -20.39
N MET A 415 12.80 -2.06 -20.56
CA MET A 415 13.35 -1.27 -21.66
C MET A 415 13.30 -2.10 -22.96
N PRO A 416 13.09 -1.48 -24.15
CA PRO A 416 12.99 -2.17 -25.44
C PRO A 416 14.36 -2.60 -25.97
N LEU A 417 15.08 -3.41 -25.19
CA LEU A 417 16.40 -3.92 -25.54
C LEU A 417 16.32 -5.19 -26.38
N ASN A 418 17.40 -5.48 -27.08
CA ASN A 418 17.68 -6.82 -27.61
C ASN A 418 17.74 -7.84 -26.45
N PHE A 419 17.26 -9.06 -26.65
CA PHE A 419 17.25 -10.05 -25.56
C PHE A 419 18.65 -10.40 -25.05
N VAL A 420 19.68 -10.43 -25.92
CA VAL A 420 21.07 -10.70 -25.50
C VAL A 420 21.61 -9.58 -24.61
N GLU A 421 21.29 -8.33 -24.93
CA GLU A 421 21.66 -7.16 -24.13
C GLU A 421 20.89 -7.11 -22.80
N PHE A 422 19.58 -7.38 -22.83
CA PHE A 422 18.73 -7.52 -21.66
C PHE A 422 19.27 -8.59 -20.71
N ALA A 423 19.62 -9.76 -21.23
CA ALA A 423 20.15 -10.87 -20.45
C ALA A 423 21.52 -10.54 -19.82
N ARG A 424 22.44 -9.93 -20.60
CA ARG A 424 23.72 -9.41 -20.08
C ARG A 424 23.52 -8.41 -18.93
N LYS A 425 22.62 -7.42 -19.11
CA LYS A 425 22.32 -6.42 -18.07
C LYS A 425 21.69 -7.04 -16.83
N TYR A 426 20.70 -7.92 -16.98
CA TYR A 426 19.97 -8.52 -15.87
C TYR A 426 20.84 -9.48 -15.04
N LEU A 427 21.68 -10.30 -15.69
CA LEU A 427 22.60 -11.22 -15.00
C LEU A 427 23.91 -10.58 -14.56
N ARG A 428 24.24 -9.38 -15.06
CA ARG A 428 25.53 -8.69 -14.84
C ARG A 428 26.75 -9.55 -15.22
N LYS A 429 26.57 -10.41 -16.23
CA LYS A 429 27.49 -11.44 -16.72
C LYS A 429 27.48 -11.40 -18.24
N ASP A 430 28.59 -11.73 -18.89
CA ASP A 430 28.55 -12.03 -20.32
C ASP A 430 27.87 -13.40 -20.57
N ILE A 431 26.77 -13.40 -21.32
CA ILE A 431 26.07 -14.62 -21.74
C ILE A 431 26.49 -15.14 -23.11
N ILE A 432 27.25 -14.38 -23.91
CA ILE A 432 27.63 -14.78 -25.27
C ILE A 432 28.55 -16.00 -25.24
N THR A 433 29.41 -16.13 -24.22
CA THR A 433 30.29 -17.29 -24.06
C THR A 433 29.54 -18.53 -23.55
N ASN A 434 28.54 -18.36 -22.68
CA ASN A 434 27.72 -19.45 -22.15
C ASN A 434 26.41 -18.92 -21.54
N PHE A 435 25.27 -19.40 -22.04
CA PHE A 435 23.94 -19.21 -21.47
C PHE A 435 23.37 -20.57 -21.04
N THR A 436 23.24 -20.77 -19.73
CA THR A 436 22.92 -22.07 -19.12
C THR A 436 21.41 -22.33 -19.00
N GLU A 437 21.02 -23.59 -18.81
CA GLU A 437 19.63 -23.93 -18.46
C GLU A 437 19.12 -23.22 -17.20
N TYR A 438 19.99 -22.96 -16.23
CA TYR A 438 19.62 -22.26 -14.99
C TYR A 438 19.24 -20.80 -15.29
N GLU A 439 20.02 -20.14 -16.14
CA GLU A 439 19.72 -18.79 -16.63
C GLU A 439 18.46 -18.79 -17.52
N ALA A 440 18.25 -19.81 -18.35
CA ALA A 440 17.02 -20.03 -19.10
C ALA A 440 15.79 -20.19 -18.18
N LYS A 441 15.91 -20.93 -17.07
CA LYS A 441 14.87 -21.10 -16.04
C LYS A 441 14.57 -19.78 -15.31
N ILE A 442 15.58 -18.96 -15.02
CA ILE A 442 15.40 -17.59 -14.50
C ILE A 442 14.59 -16.73 -15.48
N PHE A 443 15.00 -16.65 -16.75
CA PHE A 443 14.28 -15.83 -17.72
C PHE A 443 12.87 -16.34 -18.03
N LYS A 444 12.65 -17.66 -18.03
CA LYS A 444 11.31 -18.25 -18.13
C LYS A 444 10.40 -17.80 -16.97
N LYS A 445 10.89 -17.78 -15.73
CA LYS A 445 10.13 -17.22 -14.57
C LYS A 445 10.07 -15.67 -14.57
N LEU A 446 10.97 -14.97 -15.27
CA LEU A 446 11.01 -13.50 -15.33
C LEU A 446 10.05 -12.92 -16.37
N ILE A 447 10.02 -13.46 -17.59
CA ILE A 447 9.35 -12.84 -18.76
C ILE A 447 8.22 -13.66 -19.40
N ARG A 448 7.74 -14.76 -18.77
CA ARG A 448 6.64 -15.62 -19.26
C ARG A 448 5.45 -14.85 -19.86
N ASP A 449 5.09 -13.78 -19.18
CA ASP A 449 3.86 -13.04 -19.41
C ASP A 449 4.10 -11.76 -20.23
N LEU A 450 5.31 -11.58 -20.77
CA LEU A 450 5.66 -10.47 -21.66
C LEU A 450 5.48 -10.82 -23.14
N LEU A 451 5.17 -9.79 -23.90
CA LEU A 451 5.30 -9.78 -25.35
C LEU A 451 6.75 -9.50 -25.75
N ILE A 452 7.16 -10.16 -26.82
CA ILE A 452 8.46 -10.00 -27.48
C ILE A 452 8.22 -9.70 -28.97
N GLU A 453 9.15 -8.99 -29.61
CA GLU A 453 9.03 -8.64 -31.02
C GLU A 453 10.32 -8.80 -31.82
N THR A 454 10.17 -8.90 -33.14
CA THR A 454 11.27 -9.13 -34.08
C THR A 454 10.92 -8.55 -35.45
N GLU A 455 11.94 -8.13 -36.19
CA GLU A 455 11.86 -7.35 -37.44
C GLU A 455 12.50 -8.09 -38.63
N HIS A 456 12.75 -9.40 -38.50
CA HIS A 456 13.46 -10.19 -39.51
C HIS A 456 12.72 -10.28 -40.85
N THR A 457 11.38 -10.15 -40.84
CA THR A 457 10.53 -10.13 -42.05
C THR A 457 10.38 -8.73 -42.69
N GLY A 458 11.11 -7.72 -42.24
CA GLY A 458 10.93 -6.32 -42.66
C GLY A 458 9.74 -5.59 -42.00
N ARG A 459 8.91 -6.32 -41.24
CA ARG A 459 7.84 -5.79 -40.39
C ARG A 459 8.03 -6.27 -38.95
N THR A 460 7.65 -5.43 -37.98
CA THR A 460 7.67 -5.79 -36.55
C THR A 460 6.54 -6.77 -36.24
N ILE A 461 6.88 -7.99 -35.82
CA ILE A 461 5.91 -9.03 -35.43
C ILE A 461 6.00 -9.27 -33.92
N ARG A 462 4.86 -9.12 -33.21
CA ARG A 462 4.72 -9.36 -31.77
C ARG A 462 4.18 -10.76 -31.45
N TYR A 463 4.88 -11.45 -30.55
CA TYR A 463 4.59 -12.80 -30.03
C TYR A 463 4.49 -12.78 -28.50
N LYS A 464 3.82 -13.77 -27.89
CA LYS A 464 3.99 -14.11 -26.46
C LYS A 464 5.17 -15.08 -26.31
N PHE A 465 6.03 -14.83 -25.33
CA PHE A 465 7.12 -15.74 -24.96
C PHE A 465 6.60 -17.04 -24.32
N ARG A 466 7.28 -18.17 -24.53
CA ARG A 466 6.98 -19.45 -23.86
C ARG A 466 8.18 -20.07 -23.15
N GLY A 467 9.37 -19.99 -23.74
CA GLY A 467 10.57 -20.65 -23.22
C GLY A 467 11.78 -20.53 -24.15
N PHE A 468 12.71 -21.46 -23.99
CA PHE A 468 13.92 -21.60 -24.81
C PHE A 468 13.99 -23.02 -25.39
N GLY A 469 14.58 -23.16 -26.57
CA GLY A 469 14.91 -24.42 -27.22
C GLY A 469 16.42 -24.64 -27.31
N CYS A 470 16.85 -25.47 -28.26
CA CYS A 470 18.26 -25.73 -28.54
C CYS A 470 18.96 -24.50 -29.19
N PRO A 471 20.31 -24.49 -29.24
CA PRO A 471 21.09 -23.56 -30.08
C PRO A 471 20.58 -23.44 -31.52
N ALA A 472 20.62 -22.24 -32.10
CA ALA A 472 20.06 -21.99 -33.44
C ALA A 472 20.72 -22.82 -34.55
N ASN A 473 22.00 -23.20 -34.41
CA ASN A 473 22.72 -24.12 -35.30
C ASN A 473 22.47 -25.62 -35.05
N GLN A 474 21.72 -25.98 -34.00
CA GLN A 474 21.38 -27.37 -33.65
C GLN A 474 19.87 -27.63 -33.73
N LEU A 475 19.06 -26.57 -33.67
CA LEU A 475 17.61 -26.65 -33.68
C LEU A 475 17.11 -26.82 -35.12
N MET A 476 16.93 -28.07 -35.53
CA MET A 476 16.38 -28.44 -36.85
C MET A 476 14.85 -28.29 -36.88
N PHE A 477 14.31 -27.94 -38.04
CA PHE A 477 12.86 -28.01 -38.28
C PHE A 477 12.54 -28.35 -39.75
N ALA A 478 11.32 -28.86 -39.96
CA ALA A 478 10.77 -29.18 -41.26
C ALA A 478 10.44 -27.91 -42.08
N ARG A 479 11.13 -27.73 -43.21
CA ARG A 479 10.86 -26.69 -44.20
C ARG A 479 9.85 -27.18 -45.24
N GLY A 480 8.65 -26.60 -45.24
CA GLY A 480 7.61 -26.88 -46.22
C GLY A 480 6.20 -26.67 -45.66
N ARG A 481 5.20 -26.72 -46.54
CA ARG A 481 3.82 -27.03 -46.13
C ARG A 481 3.61 -28.53 -46.33
N VAL A 482 2.96 -29.17 -45.37
CA VAL A 482 2.22 -30.40 -45.62
C VAL A 482 0.81 -29.93 -45.99
N ASP A 483 0.55 -29.81 -47.29
CA ASP A 483 -0.80 -29.58 -47.79
C ASP A 483 -1.51 -30.94 -47.83
N GLU A 484 -2.48 -31.15 -46.95
CA GLU A 484 -3.04 -32.47 -46.60
C GLU A 484 -3.83 -33.16 -47.74
N GLU A 485 -4.02 -32.49 -48.88
CA GLU A 485 -4.67 -32.99 -50.10
C GLU A 485 -3.68 -33.41 -51.21
N SER A 486 -2.38 -33.16 -51.03
CA SER A 486 -1.33 -33.47 -52.02
C SER A 486 -0.65 -34.82 -51.76
N ALA A 487 -0.92 -35.81 -52.61
CA ALA A 487 -0.42 -37.18 -52.45
C ALA A 487 1.10 -37.38 -52.71
N ASN A 488 1.84 -36.32 -53.05
CA ASN A 488 3.30 -36.37 -53.16
C ASN A 488 3.95 -36.10 -51.78
N VAL A 489 4.53 -37.14 -51.20
CA VAL A 489 5.31 -37.03 -49.96
C VAL A 489 6.73 -36.55 -50.28
N ASP A 490 6.87 -35.26 -50.56
CA ASP A 490 8.17 -34.60 -50.44
C ASP A 490 8.63 -34.69 -48.98
N ILE A 491 9.77 -35.35 -48.74
CA ILE A 491 10.35 -35.47 -47.40
C ILE A 491 10.75 -34.05 -46.96
N PRO A 492 10.14 -33.49 -45.89
CA PRO A 492 10.33 -32.08 -45.56
C PRO A 492 11.78 -31.82 -45.12
N GLU A 493 12.48 -31.01 -45.90
CA GLU A 493 13.89 -30.64 -45.70
C GLU A 493 14.10 -30.21 -44.23
N GLN A 494 14.98 -30.92 -43.52
CA GLN A 494 15.37 -30.52 -42.17
C GLN A 494 16.47 -29.46 -42.29
N ILE A 495 16.14 -28.23 -41.91
CA ILE A 495 17.06 -27.09 -41.92
C ILE A 495 17.24 -26.57 -40.49
N SER A 496 18.44 -26.10 -40.12
CA SER A 496 18.63 -25.45 -38.82
C SER A 496 18.01 -24.05 -38.82
N VAL A 497 17.65 -23.52 -37.65
CA VAL A 497 17.18 -22.13 -37.56
C VAL A 497 18.27 -21.15 -38.04
N ALA A 498 19.56 -21.43 -37.82
CA ALA A 498 20.64 -20.60 -38.31
C ALA A 498 20.69 -20.57 -39.86
N ASP A 499 20.70 -21.73 -40.50
CA ASP A 499 20.76 -21.84 -41.97
C ASP A 499 19.51 -21.26 -42.63
N TYR A 500 18.34 -21.45 -42.02
CA TYR A 500 17.09 -20.86 -42.50
C TYR A 500 17.13 -19.34 -42.49
N PHE A 501 17.66 -18.70 -41.43
CA PHE A 501 17.76 -17.25 -41.38
C PHE A 501 18.81 -16.68 -42.35
N GLU A 502 19.91 -17.41 -42.59
CA GLU A 502 20.90 -17.04 -43.61
C GLU A 502 20.35 -17.21 -45.05
N GLN A 503 19.66 -18.30 -45.36
CA GLN A 503 19.07 -18.54 -46.68
C GLN A 503 17.82 -17.66 -46.96
N GLN A 504 16.83 -17.67 -46.07
CA GLN A 504 15.50 -17.09 -46.33
C GLN A 504 15.48 -15.56 -46.14
N TYR A 505 16.19 -15.06 -45.13
CA TYR A 505 16.18 -13.64 -44.76
C TYR A 505 17.51 -12.92 -45.07
N LYS A 506 18.50 -13.64 -45.61
CA LYS A 506 19.87 -13.12 -45.87
C LYS A 506 20.53 -12.55 -44.60
N ARG A 507 20.23 -13.15 -43.44
CA ARG A 507 20.77 -12.76 -42.13
C ARG A 507 21.59 -13.90 -41.52
N LYS A 508 22.90 -13.88 -41.75
CA LYS A 508 23.86 -14.70 -41.00
C LYS A 508 23.81 -14.30 -39.52
N LEU A 509 23.62 -15.28 -38.63
CA LEU A 509 23.58 -15.03 -37.20
C LEU A 509 24.98 -14.80 -36.62
N VAL A 510 25.11 -13.93 -35.63
CA VAL A 510 26.40 -13.63 -34.96
C VAL A 510 26.68 -14.62 -33.83
N TYR A 511 25.64 -15.07 -33.13
CA TYR A 511 25.69 -15.97 -31.98
C TYR A 511 24.81 -17.22 -32.22
N PRO A 512 25.05 -18.00 -33.29
CA PRO A 512 24.20 -19.14 -33.67
C PRO A 512 24.21 -20.29 -32.65
N HIS A 513 25.16 -20.29 -31.72
CA HIS A 513 25.27 -21.23 -30.59
C HIS A 513 24.39 -20.84 -29.38
N LEU A 514 23.77 -19.66 -29.36
CA LEU A 514 22.80 -19.28 -28.32
C LEU A 514 21.43 -19.94 -28.61
N PRO A 515 20.67 -20.33 -27.57
CA PRO A 515 19.40 -21.03 -27.74
C PRO A 515 18.32 -20.13 -28.36
N CYS A 516 17.50 -20.71 -29.25
CA CYS A 516 16.31 -20.05 -29.74
C CYS A 516 15.25 -19.85 -28.64
N ILE A 517 14.43 -18.82 -28.79
CA ILE A 517 13.25 -18.56 -27.97
C ILE A 517 12.04 -19.25 -28.60
N ASP A 518 11.24 -19.97 -27.79
CA ASP A 518 9.90 -20.41 -28.19
C ASP A 518 8.93 -19.23 -28.06
N ALA A 519 8.35 -18.83 -29.19
CA ALA A 519 7.40 -17.75 -29.30
C ALA A 519 6.08 -18.25 -29.92
N THR A 520 4.94 -17.63 -29.54
CA THR A 520 3.65 -17.87 -30.20
C THR A 520 2.94 -16.59 -30.60
N ASN A 521 2.31 -16.61 -31.78
CA ASN A 521 1.45 -15.55 -32.26
C ASN A 521 0.03 -15.60 -31.67
N GLY A 522 -0.30 -16.66 -30.91
CA GLY A 522 -1.61 -16.93 -30.32
C GLY A 522 -2.60 -17.68 -31.24
N VAL A 523 -2.22 -17.97 -32.49
CA VAL A 523 -3.08 -18.64 -33.48
C VAL A 523 -2.74 -20.13 -33.61
N SER A 524 -1.46 -20.50 -33.46
CA SER A 524 -1.01 -21.90 -33.52
C SER A 524 -0.45 -22.40 -32.19
N LYS A 525 -0.71 -23.68 -31.89
CA LYS A 525 -0.01 -24.39 -30.81
C LYS A 525 1.47 -24.65 -31.14
N ARG A 526 1.83 -24.77 -32.42
CA ARG A 526 3.23 -24.98 -32.88
C ARG A 526 4.13 -23.83 -32.41
N ALA A 527 5.37 -24.17 -32.02
CA ALA A 527 6.40 -23.20 -31.63
C ALA A 527 6.83 -22.34 -32.83
N ASN A 528 7.24 -21.10 -32.57
CA ASN A 528 7.92 -20.24 -33.54
C ASN A 528 9.32 -19.99 -32.96
N TRP A 529 10.33 -20.65 -33.52
CA TRP A 529 11.70 -20.57 -33.01
C TRP A 529 12.40 -19.32 -33.52
N LEU A 530 12.73 -18.40 -32.61
CA LEU A 530 13.39 -17.14 -32.93
C LEU A 530 14.82 -17.13 -32.36
N PRO A 531 15.86 -16.85 -33.16
CA PRO A 531 17.21 -16.63 -32.64
C PRO A 531 17.23 -15.52 -31.58
N MET A 532 17.92 -15.76 -30.46
CA MET A 532 17.93 -14.85 -29.30
C MET A 532 18.34 -13.42 -29.67
N GLU A 533 19.32 -13.27 -30.56
CA GLU A 533 19.83 -11.99 -31.05
C GLU A 533 18.87 -11.22 -31.99
N LEU A 534 17.80 -11.86 -32.47
CA LEU A 534 16.80 -11.22 -33.35
C LEU A 534 15.52 -10.84 -32.60
N VAL A 535 15.48 -11.02 -31.28
CA VAL A 535 14.33 -10.73 -30.41
C VAL A 535 14.59 -9.47 -29.58
N LYS A 536 13.59 -8.59 -29.52
CA LYS A 536 13.51 -7.43 -28.63
C LYS A 536 12.39 -7.63 -27.61
N LEU A 537 12.50 -7.01 -26.43
CA LEU A 537 11.34 -6.83 -25.55
C LEU A 537 10.44 -5.72 -26.10
N VAL A 538 9.12 -5.92 -26.10
CA VAL A 538 8.18 -4.85 -26.48
C VAL A 538 8.23 -3.74 -25.43
N GLU A 539 8.25 -2.47 -25.88
CA GLU A 539 8.25 -1.29 -25.03
C GLU A 539 7.05 -1.20 -24.07
N TRP A 540 7.17 -0.36 -23.03
CA TRP A 540 6.06 0.02 -22.13
C TRP A 540 5.35 -1.11 -21.39
N GLN A 541 5.98 -2.28 -21.30
CA GLN A 541 5.52 -3.39 -20.45
C GLN A 541 5.97 -3.21 -19.01
N ARG A 542 5.04 -3.26 -18.05
CA ARG A 542 5.30 -2.91 -16.65
C ARG A 542 5.99 -4.06 -15.89
N SER A 543 7.10 -3.76 -15.21
CA SER A 543 7.73 -4.71 -14.29
C SER A 543 6.98 -4.76 -12.96
N LEU A 544 6.32 -5.90 -12.69
CA LEU A 544 5.73 -6.22 -11.38
C LEU A 544 6.69 -7.01 -10.48
N LYS A 545 7.84 -7.45 -11.01
CA LYS A 545 8.84 -8.26 -10.30
C LYS A 545 9.62 -7.37 -9.31
N PRO A 546 10.05 -7.87 -8.13
CA PRO A 546 10.79 -7.09 -7.15
C PRO A 546 12.05 -6.37 -7.69
N LEU A 547 12.45 -5.32 -6.98
CA LEU A 547 13.70 -4.57 -7.20
C LEU A 547 14.74 -4.94 -6.14
N ASP A 548 16.02 -4.99 -6.50
CA ASP A 548 17.13 -5.17 -5.56
C ASP A 548 17.35 -3.95 -4.64
N ALA A 549 18.23 -4.05 -3.63
CA ALA A 549 18.46 -2.96 -2.69
C ALA A 549 18.97 -1.65 -3.36
N THR A 550 19.86 -1.77 -4.34
CA THR A 550 20.44 -0.66 -5.11
C THR A 550 19.38 0.01 -6.00
N GLN A 551 18.55 -0.79 -6.65
CA GLN A 551 17.44 -0.33 -7.48
C GLN A 551 16.37 0.36 -6.64
N ARG A 552 16.01 -0.20 -5.48
CA ARG A 552 15.11 0.46 -4.51
C ARG A 552 15.68 1.79 -4.04
N ALA A 553 16.99 1.91 -3.82
CA ALA A 553 17.64 3.17 -3.46
C ALA A 553 17.56 4.22 -4.59
N ARG A 554 17.77 3.83 -5.86
CA ARG A 554 17.64 4.72 -7.03
C ARG A 554 16.20 5.20 -7.28
N VAL A 555 15.22 4.30 -7.19
CA VAL A 555 13.80 4.65 -7.30
C VAL A 555 13.37 5.54 -6.14
N SER A 556 13.89 5.30 -4.93
CA SER A 556 13.63 6.15 -3.76
C SER A 556 14.19 7.57 -3.96
N SER A 557 15.46 7.71 -4.33
CA SER A 557 16.08 9.04 -4.46
C SER A 557 15.41 9.92 -5.53
N LYS A 558 14.91 9.33 -6.63
CA LYS A 558 14.19 10.05 -7.69
C LYS A 558 12.69 10.31 -7.41
N SER A 559 12.07 9.58 -6.47
CA SER A 559 10.64 9.73 -6.13
C SER A 559 10.37 10.54 -4.85
N ILE A 560 11.40 10.82 -4.05
CA ILE A 560 11.35 11.75 -2.90
C ILE A 560 11.37 13.20 -3.41
N ILE A 561 10.18 13.72 -3.72
CA ILE A 561 9.96 15.07 -4.26
C ILE A 561 9.46 16.01 -3.16
N LYS A 562 10.04 17.22 -3.08
CA LYS A 562 9.70 18.27 -2.09
C LYS A 562 8.30 18.85 -2.32
N PRO A 563 7.65 19.50 -1.33
CA PRO A 563 6.26 19.96 -1.43
C PRO A 563 6.02 20.94 -2.59
N LEU A 564 6.78 22.04 -2.66
CA LEU A 564 6.74 23.00 -3.79
C LEU A 564 6.98 22.34 -5.14
N GLU A 565 7.98 21.46 -5.25
CA GLU A 565 8.29 20.77 -6.50
C GLU A 565 7.15 19.83 -6.93
N ARG A 566 6.51 19.12 -5.98
CA ARG A 566 5.32 18.30 -6.24
C ARG A 566 4.13 19.15 -6.65
N TYR A 567 3.89 20.27 -5.97
CA TYR A 567 2.82 21.21 -6.28
C TYR A 567 2.96 21.70 -7.73
N ASN A 568 4.12 22.28 -8.07
CA ASN A 568 4.41 22.79 -9.41
C ASN A 568 4.29 21.69 -10.48
N GLN A 569 4.79 20.48 -10.22
CA GLN A 569 4.69 19.39 -11.20
C GLN A 569 3.24 18.92 -11.42
N ILE A 570 2.39 18.88 -10.38
CA ILE A 570 0.95 18.56 -10.54
C ILE A 570 0.24 19.70 -11.29
N MET A 571 0.54 20.97 -11.00
CA MET A 571 -0.01 22.10 -11.76
C MET A 571 0.38 22.04 -13.24
N ASN A 572 1.65 21.76 -13.55
CA ASN A 572 2.12 21.63 -14.94
C ASN A 572 1.41 20.47 -15.68
N ILE A 573 1.13 19.35 -15.00
CA ILE A 573 0.33 18.24 -15.55
C ILE A 573 -1.09 18.71 -15.88
N MET A 574 -1.73 19.49 -15.00
CA MET A 574 -3.09 19.98 -15.20
C MET A 574 -3.20 21.08 -16.26
N GLN A 575 -2.23 21.99 -16.31
CA GLN A 575 -2.15 23.05 -17.33
C GLN A 575 -1.93 22.47 -18.73
N GLY A 576 -0.99 21.52 -18.85
CA GLY A 576 -0.71 20.79 -20.09
C GLY A 576 -1.79 19.80 -20.53
N ARG A 577 -2.91 19.71 -19.81
CA ARG A 577 -4.08 18.90 -20.17
C ARG A 577 -5.17 19.78 -20.80
N ASP A 578 -5.55 19.39 -22.01
CA ASP A 578 -6.63 20.03 -22.75
C ASP A 578 -7.97 19.31 -22.47
N PHE A 579 -8.57 19.65 -21.33
CA PHE A 579 -9.92 19.24 -20.96
C PHE A 579 -11.00 20.03 -21.74
N GLU A 580 -10.66 21.20 -22.30
CA GLU A 580 -11.61 22.20 -22.80
C GLU A 580 -11.96 22.02 -24.28
N THR A 581 -11.10 21.36 -25.07
CA THR A 581 -11.47 20.92 -26.44
C THR A 581 -11.92 19.47 -26.51
N ASP A 582 -11.83 18.69 -25.41
CA ASP A 582 -12.15 17.26 -25.41
C ASP A 582 -13.64 17.01 -25.71
N ILE A 583 -13.90 16.41 -26.87
CA ILE A 583 -15.26 16.11 -27.36
C ILE A 583 -16.04 15.19 -26.42
N HIS A 584 -15.35 14.29 -25.72
CA HIS A 584 -15.99 13.31 -24.84
C HIS A 584 -16.36 13.91 -23.49
N LEU A 585 -15.60 14.91 -23.01
CA LEU A 585 -15.99 15.68 -21.82
C LEU A 585 -17.13 16.66 -22.13
N LYS A 586 -17.12 17.25 -23.34
CA LYS A 586 -18.22 18.10 -23.85
C LYS A 586 -19.54 17.35 -23.98
N ASP A 587 -19.53 16.08 -24.37
CA ASP A 587 -20.72 15.22 -24.47
C ASP A 587 -21.57 15.19 -23.18
N LEU A 588 -20.91 15.34 -22.01
CA LEU A 588 -21.56 15.44 -20.70
C LEU A 588 -21.49 16.84 -20.04
N ASN A 589 -21.07 17.87 -20.78
CA ASN A 589 -20.78 19.22 -20.28
C ASN A 589 -19.83 19.22 -19.05
N ILE A 590 -18.88 18.29 -18.98
CA ILE A 590 -17.94 18.17 -17.86
C ILE A 590 -16.90 19.30 -17.93
N ARG A 591 -16.80 20.10 -16.86
CA ARG A 591 -15.81 21.18 -16.73
C ARG A 591 -14.84 20.88 -15.58
N VAL A 592 -13.55 20.82 -15.87
CA VAL A 592 -12.49 20.67 -14.86
C VAL A 592 -11.81 22.01 -14.59
N HIS A 593 -11.82 22.46 -13.34
CA HIS A 593 -11.15 23.69 -12.91
C HIS A 593 -9.65 23.43 -12.74
N LYS A 594 -8.93 23.34 -13.87
CA LYS A 594 -7.51 22.92 -13.91
C LYS A 594 -6.49 23.96 -13.42
N ASN A 595 -6.90 25.22 -13.22
CA ASN A 595 -5.99 26.34 -12.99
C ASN A 595 -5.57 26.53 -11.52
N GLU A 596 -6.31 25.97 -10.56
CA GLU A 596 -6.01 26.10 -9.12
C GLU A 596 -6.27 24.78 -8.39
N MET A 597 -5.43 24.45 -7.42
CA MET A 597 -5.69 23.38 -6.45
C MET A 597 -6.77 23.83 -5.45
N LEU A 598 -7.65 22.92 -5.00
CA LEU A 598 -8.64 23.27 -3.99
C LEU A 598 -7.98 23.75 -2.69
N GLN A 599 -8.33 24.98 -2.30
CA GLN A 599 -8.04 25.56 -0.99
C GLN A 599 -9.07 25.03 0.02
N LEU A 600 -8.60 24.52 1.16
CA LEU A 600 -9.40 23.87 2.19
C LEU A 600 -9.26 24.57 3.53
N LYS A 601 -10.30 24.44 4.37
CA LYS A 601 -10.20 24.73 5.80
C LYS A 601 -9.61 23.52 6.54
N ALA A 602 -8.64 23.78 7.41
CA ALA A 602 -7.99 22.78 8.25
C ALA A 602 -7.80 23.32 9.67
N ARG A 603 -7.47 22.44 10.61
CA ARG A 603 -7.11 22.80 11.99
C ARG A 603 -5.79 22.12 12.37
N ILE A 604 -5.01 22.72 13.28
CA ILE A 604 -3.81 22.10 13.87
C ILE A 604 -4.14 21.72 15.32
N LEU A 605 -4.22 20.42 15.57
CA LEU A 605 -4.51 19.87 16.90
C LEU A 605 -3.31 20.07 17.84
N THR A 606 -3.60 20.42 19.10
CA THR A 606 -2.60 20.51 20.18
C THR A 606 -2.01 19.12 20.48
N PRO A 607 -0.66 18.97 20.50
CA PRO A 607 -0.04 17.71 20.89
C PRO A 607 -0.22 17.42 22.41
N PRO A 608 -0.11 16.17 22.84
CA PRO A 608 -0.16 15.80 24.25
C PRO A 608 1.11 16.21 25.03
N ASP A 609 0.95 16.38 26.35
CA ASP A 609 2.06 16.32 27.29
C ASP A 609 2.65 14.91 27.35
N ILE A 610 3.98 14.78 27.20
CA ILE A 610 4.69 13.50 27.29
C ILE A 610 5.36 13.39 28.66
N ARG A 611 4.92 12.44 29.50
CA ARG A 611 5.44 12.29 30.88
C ARG A 611 6.57 11.29 30.98
N TYR A 612 7.65 11.73 31.62
CA TYR A 612 8.88 10.99 31.92
C TYR A 612 9.17 11.05 33.43
N ARG A 613 10.19 10.33 33.91
CA ARG A 613 10.65 10.39 35.31
C ARG A 613 11.83 11.34 35.42
N HIS A 614 11.76 12.30 36.34
CA HIS A 614 12.82 13.31 36.51
C HIS A 614 14.19 12.66 36.72
N ARG A 615 15.26 13.22 36.12
CA ARG A 615 16.61 12.62 36.14
C ARG A 615 17.19 12.38 37.55
N GLN A 616 16.75 13.15 38.55
CA GLN A 616 17.09 13.00 39.96
C GLN A 616 15.98 12.32 40.80
N ASP A 617 15.07 11.57 40.16
CA ASP A 617 13.94 10.85 40.78
C ASP A 617 12.95 11.70 41.60
N LYS A 618 12.94 13.03 41.39
CA LYS A 618 12.03 14.01 42.01
C LYS A 618 10.59 13.96 41.45
N GLY A 619 10.06 12.77 41.18
CA GLY A 619 8.73 12.57 40.59
C GLY A 619 8.69 12.63 39.05
N GLU A 620 7.50 12.93 38.52
CA GLU A 620 7.24 13.05 37.08
C GLU A 620 7.73 14.40 36.51
N VAL A 621 7.96 14.43 35.20
CA VAL A 621 8.30 15.63 34.44
C VAL A 621 7.71 15.55 33.03
N ILE A 622 7.28 16.68 32.48
CA ILE A 622 6.75 16.80 31.12
C ILE A 622 7.89 17.19 30.16
N GLU A 623 8.06 16.46 29.06
CA GLU A 623 8.83 16.91 27.90
C GLU A 623 7.82 17.40 26.84
N HIS A 624 7.95 18.64 26.37
CA HIS A 624 7.01 19.21 25.39
C HIS A 624 7.32 18.79 23.95
N VAL A 625 6.28 18.70 23.12
CA VAL A 625 6.37 18.30 21.71
C VAL A 625 6.54 19.54 20.81
N ASP A 626 7.70 19.65 20.17
CA ASP A 626 8.03 20.67 19.17
C ASP A 626 7.95 20.07 17.75
N VAL A 627 7.07 20.62 16.90
CA VAL A 627 6.75 20.16 15.53
C VAL A 627 6.76 18.61 15.41
N GLY A 628 5.97 17.96 16.27
CA GLY A 628 5.79 16.51 16.30
C GLY A 628 7.01 15.70 16.77
N LYS A 629 7.94 16.30 17.54
CA LYS A 629 9.15 15.66 18.07
C LYS A 629 9.45 16.14 19.50
N TRP A 630 10.14 15.34 20.29
CA TRP A 630 10.68 15.75 21.59
C TRP A 630 12.06 15.11 21.84
N ARG A 631 12.72 15.49 22.93
CA ARG A 631 14.03 14.95 23.34
C ARG A 631 13.89 14.14 24.63
N ILE A 632 14.79 13.18 24.85
CA ILE A 632 14.85 12.40 26.10
C ILE A 632 15.86 13.05 27.04
N SER A 633 15.46 14.14 27.69
CA SER A 633 16.31 14.86 28.66
C SER A 633 16.37 14.11 30.01
N ASN A 634 15.32 13.36 30.30
CA ASN A 634 15.06 12.68 31.58
C ASN A 634 15.15 11.13 31.49
N ARG A 635 14.76 10.43 32.57
CA ARG A 635 14.69 8.96 32.60
C ARG A 635 13.35 8.47 32.06
N PHE A 636 13.32 7.23 31.58
CA PHE A 636 12.07 6.56 31.22
C PHE A 636 11.11 6.48 32.42
N TYR A 637 9.81 6.53 32.13
CA TYR A 637 8.75 6.57 33.15
C TYR A 637 8.83 5.39 34.13
N ALA A 638 9.05 4.18 33.62
CA ALA A 638 9.39 2.98 34.39
C ALA A 638 10.45 2.14 33.67
N THR A 639 11.36 1.54 34.44
CA THR A 639 12.49 0.75 33.94
C THR A 639 12.69 -0.51 34.78
N PRO A 640 12.88 -1.69 34.17
CA PRO A 640 13.24 -2.90 34.90
C PRO A 640 14.75 -2.93 35.19
N GLU A 641 15.14 -3.63 36.26
CA GLU A 641 16.54 -4.00 36.47
C GLU A 641 16.92 -5.25 35.68
N ILE A 642 18.13 -5.23 35.11
CA ILE A 642 18.70 -6.32 34.34
C ILE A 642 19.81 -6.96 35.18
N ASN A 643 19.48 -8.05 35.86
CA ASN A 643 20.42 -8.86 36.63
C ASN A 643 21.38 -9.59 35.71
N ASN A 644 20.85 -10.32 34.71
CA ASN A 644 21.62 -11.15 33.79
C ASN A 644 21.41 -10.73 32.32
N CYS A 645 22.46 -10.22 31.67
CA CYS A 645 22.49 -10.03 30.22
C CYS A 645 23.93 -10.02 29.67
N GLY A 646 24.06 -10.07 28.34
CA GLY A 646 25.36 -9.97 27.67
C GLY A 646 25.25 -9.63 26.18
N ILE A 647 26.42 -9.43 25.58
CA ILE A 647 26.59 -9.14 24.15
C ILE A 647 27.16 -10.39 23.47
N ILE A 648 26.58 -10.77 22.34
CA ILE A 648 27.00 -11.91 21.52
C ILE A 648 27.24 -11.40 20.09
N TYR A 649 28.42 -11.62 19.52
CA TYR A 649 28.74 -11.31 18.13
C TYR A 649 28.84 -12.61 17.34
N PHE A 650 28.01 -12.75 16.30
CA PHE A 650 28.05 -13.86 15.36
C PHE A 650 28.63 -13.38 14.03
N GLY A 651 29.81 -13.88 13.66
CA GLY A 651 30.52 -13.46 12.46
C GLY A 651 31.79 -14.26 12.20
N HIS A 652 32.69 -13.73 11.38
CA HIS A 652 34.07 -14.21 11.32
C HIS A 652 34.85 -13.70 12.54
N THR A 653 35.98 -14.34 12.84
CA THR A 653 36.94 -13.88 13.86
C THR A 653 37.21 -12.38 13.67
N PRO A 654 36.93 -11.53 14.66
CA PRO A 654 37.04 -10.09 14.48
C PRO A 654 38.51 -9.66 14.38
N ASP A 655 38.78 -8.72 13.49
CA ASP A 655 40.05 -7.98 13.47
C ASP A 655 40.19 -7.05 14.70
N GLN A 656 41.33 -6.37 14.81
CA GLN A 656 41.61 -5.46 15.92
C GLN A 656 40.63 -4.28 16.00
N GLU A 657 40.11 -3.79 14.88
CA GLU A 657 39.16 -2.67 14.83
C GLU A 657 37.78 -3.11 15.33
N VAL A 658 37.26 -4.22 14.80
CA VAL A 658 35.98 -4.81 15.22
C VAL A 658 36.04 -5.19 16.70
N ASN A 659 37.13 -5.82 17.16
CA ASN A 659 37.32 -6.16 18.57
C ASN A 659 37.38 -4.89 19.46
N GLY A 660 38.05 -3.82 19.01
CA GLY A 660 38.05 -2.53 19.68
C GLY A 660 36.64 -1.94 19.83
N ILE A 661 35.86 -1.92 18.74
CA ILE A 661 34.47 -1.44 18.73
C ILE A 661 33.57 -2.26 19.66
N LEU A 662 33.69 -3.60 19.64
CA LEU A 662 32.91 -4.50 20.50
C LEU A 662 33.19 -4.25 22.00
N ASN A 663 34.46 -4.07 22.38
CA ASN A 663 34.84 -3.79 23.77
C ASN A 663 34.45 -2.37 24.21
N GLN A 664 34.62 -1.37 23.35
CA GLN A 664 34.14 0.00 23.62
C GLN A 664 32.63 0.03 23.83
N PHE A 665 31.87 -0.69 22.99
CA PHE A 665 30.41 -0.79 23.12
C PHE A 665 30.00 -1.48 24.43
N ALA A 666 30.62 -2.62 24.77
CA ALA A 666 30.37 -3.33 26.02
C ALA A 666 30.69 -2.49 27.26
N PHE A 667 31.74 -1.66 27.21
CA PHE A 667 32.13 -0.77 28.31
C PHE A 667 31.20 0.44 28.46
N GLN A 668 30.82 1.10 27.36
CA GLN A 668 30.04 2.35 27.41
C GLN A 668 28.52 2.13 27.55
N LEU A 669 27.99 1.00 27.07
CA LEU A 669 26.55 0.74 27.04
C LEU A 669 25.88 0.76 28.43
N PRO A 670 26.41 0.14 29.50
CA PRO A 670 25.74 0.13 30.81
C PRO A 670 25.54 1.52 31.41
N GLU A 671 26.53 2.41 31.29
CA GLU A 671 26.44 3.80 31.78
C GLU A 671 25.48 4.65 30.93
N LEU A 672 25.45 4.44 29.61
CA LEU A 672 24.47 5.11 28.74
C LEU A 672 23.02 4.65 29.03
N LEU A 673 22.81 3.36 29.33
CA LEU A 673 21.51 2.81 29.74
C LEU A 673 21.08 3.31 31.14
N LYS A 674 22.02 3.35 32.10
CA LYS A 674 21.80 3.85 33.46
C LYS A 674 21.31 5.30 33.47
N ARG A 675 21.78 6.15 32.54
CA ARG A 675 21.30 7.54 32.37
C ARG A 675 19.82 7.63 32.01
N LYS A 676 19.22 6.60 31.41
CA LYS A 676 17.79 6.50 31.13
C LYS A 676 16.99 5.75 32.22
N GLY A 677 17.67 5.23 33.25
CA GLY A 677 17.09 4.46 34.36
C GLY A 677 17.28 2.94 34.26
N ILE A 678 17.74 2.41 33.12
CA ILE A 678 17.93 0.97 32.92
C ILE A 678 19.25 0.54 33.59
N ILE A 679 19.16 -0.20 34.69
CA ILE A 679 20.33 -0.68 35.45
C ILE A 679 20.68 -2.08 34.96
N ILE A 680 21.94 -2.27 34.52
CA ILE A 680 22.54 -3.59 34.29
C ILE A 680 23.46 -3.91 35.47
N ARG A 681 23.28 -5.08 36.10
CA ARG A 681 24.15 -5.56 37.19
C ARG A 681 25.31 -6.45 36.71
N THR A 682 25.15 -7.23 35.64
CA THR A 682 26.26 -8.01 35.03
C THR A 682 27.26 -7.13 34.27
N LYS A 683 28.56 -7.36 34.50
CA LYS A 683 29.61 -6.84 33.62
C LYS A 683 29.42 -7.43 32.20
N LEU A 684 29.29 -6.56 31.20
CA LEU A 684 29.22 -6.99 29.81
C LEU A 684 30.61 -7.37 29.28
N THR A 685 30.73 -8.55 28.70
CA THR A 685 31.89 -9.02 27.94
C THR A 685 31.37 -9.62 26.63
N PRO A 686 31.89 -9.23 25.45
CA PRO A 686 31.45 -9.80 24.18
C PRO A 686 31.76 -11.30 24.07
N ILE A 687 30.73 -12.12 23.80
CA ILE A 687 30.89 -13.52 23.40
C ILE A 687 31.04 -13.55 21.88
N ILE A 688 32.19 -14.03 21.39
CA ILE A 688 32.47 -14.14 19.95
C ILE A 688 32.21 -15.57 19.49
N LYS A 689 31.40 -15.74 18.43
CA LYS A 689 31.01 -17.03 17.86
C LYS A 689 30.93 -16.96 16.33
N THR A 690 31.00 -18.12 15.68
CA THR A 690 30.82 -18.17 14.22
C THR A 690 29.36 -17.91 13.84
N ALA A 691 29.12 -17.45 12.61
CA ALA A 691 27.78 -17.19 12.09
C ALA A 691 27.00 -18.44 11.63
N ARG A 692 27.44 -19.65 12.01
CA ARG A 692 26.75 -20.92 11.69
C ARG A 692 25.52 -21.12 12.57
N LYS A 693 24.49 -21.81 12.04
CA LYS A 693 23.21 -22.03 12.75
C LYS A 693 23.40 -22.79 14.07
N GLU A 694 24.29 -23.77 14.09
CA GLU A 694 24.59 -24.63 15.24
C GLU A 694 25.29 -23.85 16.35
N ASP A 695 26.22 -22.94 15.98
CA ASP A 695 26.86 -22.00 16.92
C ASP A 695 25.86 -20.98 17.48
N ILE A 696 24.89 -20.53 16.68
CA ILE A 696 23.82 -19.63 17.10
C ILE A 696 22.86 -20.34 18.07
N GLU A 697 22.34 -21.52 17.70
CA GLU A 697 21.35 -22.25 18.50
C GLU A 697 21.94 -22.77 19.82
N SER A 698 23.16 -23.31 19.81
CA SER A 698 23.84 -23.70 21.04
C SER A 698 24.08 -22.51 21.98
N THR A 699 24.62 -21.40 21.46
CA THR A 699 24.94 -20.22 22.27
C THR A 699 23.68 -19.55 22.83
N LEU A 700 22.61 -19.42 22.04
CA LEU A 700 21.34 -18.87 22.51
C LEU A 700 20.64 -19.79 23.53
N THR A 701 20.73 -21.11 23.34
CA THR A 701 20.22 -22.09 24.32
C THR A 701 20.97 -21.97 25.65
N ASP A 702 22.30 -21.84 25.62
CA ASP A 702 23.12 -21.75 26.84
C ASP A 702 22.92 -20.45 27.62
N VAL A 703 22.64 -19.32 26.96
CA VAL A 703 22.27 -18.09 27.69
C VAL A 703 20.83 -18.10 28.21
N SER A 704 19.91 -18.81 27.54
CA SER A 704 18.56 -19.08 28.06
C SER A 704 18.61 -19.97 29.31
N ARG A 705 19.43 -21.04 29.29
CA ARG A 705 19.73 -21.89 30.47
C ARG A 705 20.34 -21.10 31.63
N LYS A 706 21.11 -20.05 31.34
CA LYS A 706 21.67 -19.10 32.34
C LYS A 706 20.69 -18.00 32.77
N HIS A 707 19.41 -18.13 32.41
CA HIS A 707 18.33 -17.19 32.74
C HIS A 707 18.68 -15.73 32.40
N TRP A 708 19.25 -15.48 31.22
CA TRP A 708 19.47 -14.12 30.73
C TRP A 708 18.13 -13.43 30.42
N GLN A 709 17.93 -12.24 30.97
CA GLN A 709 16.76 -11.40 30.69
C GLN A 709 16.83 -10.77 29.29
N LEU A 710 18.05 -10.54 28.77
CA LEU A 710 18.31 -9.93 27.47
C LEU A 710 19.58 -10.51 26.83
N ALA A 711 19.51 -10.87 25.55
CA ALA A 711 20.69 -11.08 24.70
C ALA A 711 20.79 -9.96 23.65
N ILE A 712 21.92 -9.25 23.65
CA ILE A 712 22.24 -8.24 22.62
C ILE A 712 23.07 -8.93 21.54
N VAL A 713 22.51 -9.08 20.34
CA VAL A 713 23.09 -9.90 19.27
C VAL A 713 23.61 -9.01 18.16
N ILE A 714 24.92 -9.00 17.94
CA ILE A 714 25.59 -8.21 16.91
C ILE A 714 25.83 -9.10 15.68
N LEU A 715 25.35 -8.63 14.53
CA LEU A 715 25.42 -9.32 13.23
C LEU A 715 26.05 -8.42 12.17
N ASN A 716 26.69 -9.00 11.16
CA ASN A 716 27.23 -8.26 10.02
C ASN A 716 26.13 -7.95 8.97
N SER A 717 26.34 -6.91 8.16
CA SER A 717 25.37 -6.42 7.18
C SER A 717 24.93 -7.50 6.17
N ASN A 718 23.69 -7.39 5.67
CA ASN A 718 23.05 -8.31 4.73
C ASN A 718 22.78 -9.74 5.27
N SER A 719 22.83 -9.93 6.59
CA SER A 719 22.58 -11.23 7.25
C SER A 719 21.11 -11.47 7.63
N ASP A 720 20.15 -10.96 6.85
CA ASP A 720 18.70 -11.03 7.11
C ASP A 720 18.24 -12.44 7.56
N GLN A 721 18.76 -13.50 6.93
CA GLN A 721 18.46 -14.90 7.28
C GLN A 721 18.90 -15.28 8.71
N LEU A 722 20.05 -14.78 9.18
CA LEU A 722 20.55 -15.03 10.53
C LEU A 722 19.84 -14.16 11.56
N HIS A 723 19.50 -12.91 11.20
CA HIS A 723 18.60 -12.09 12.01
C HIS A 723 17.28 -12.83 12.26
N ASP A 724 16.69 -13.38 11.19
CA ASP A 724 15.40 -14.04 11.27
C ASP A 724 15.45 -15.32 12.11
N TYR A 725 16.46 -16.16 11.91
CA TYR A 725 16.70 -17.35 12.73
C TYR A 725 16.92 -17.02 14.22
N VAL A 726 17.68 -15.96 14.55
CA VAL A 726 17.82 -15.45 15.93
C VAL A 726 16.48 -15.02 16.53
N LYS A 727 15.55 -14.48 15.73
CA LYS A 727 14.18 -14.13 16.18
C LYS A 727 13.32 -15.36 16.40
N GLN A 728 13.37 -16.34 15.50
CA GLN A 728 12.65 -17.61 15.64
C GLN A 728 13.05 -18.33 16.93
N LEU A 729 14.35 -18.54 17.14
CA LEU A 729 14.89 -19.18 18.35
C LEU A 729 14.48 -18.43 19.63
N GLY A 730 14.69 -17.11 19.68
CA GLY A 730 14.37 -16.30 20.85
C GLY A 730 12.88 -16.29 21.20
N ASN A 731 12.02 -16.09 20.20
CA ASN A 731 10.59 -15.83 20.42
C ASN A 731 9.73 -17.10 20.48
N GLN A 732 10.16 -18.22 19.87
CA GLN A 732 9.37 -19.46 19.82
C GLN A 732 9.98 -20.63 20.59
N LYS A 733 11.30 -20.83 20.54
CA LYS A 733 11.95 -22.00 21.18
C LYS A 733 12.44 -21.74 22.61
N LEU A 734 12.93 -20.54 22.90
CA LEU A 734 13.73 -20.28 24.11
C LEU A 734 13.07 -19.34 25.13
N GLY A 735 12.16 -18.45 24.69
CA GLY A 735 11.59 -17.40 25.55
C GLY A 735 12.61 -16.33 25.94
N LEU A 736 13.57 -16.07 25.06
CA LEU A 736 14.71 -15.20 25.26
C LEU A 736 14.52 -13.89 24.50
N ARG A 737 14.47 -12.78 25.23
CA ARG A 737 14.35 -11.43 24.63
C ARG A 737 15.65 -11.08 23.91
N THR A 738 15.57 -10.84 22.60
CA THR A 738 16.74 -10.52 21.76
C THR A 738 16.68 -9.09 21.21
N GLN A 739 17.78 -8.34 21.34
CA GLN A 739 17.98 -7.06 20.66
C GLN A 739 19.13 -7.17 19.66
N CYS A 740 18.81 -7.18 18.37
CA CYS A 740 19.79 -7.28 17.31
C CYS A 740 20.42 -5.90 17.02
N VAL A 741 21.70 -5.88 16.67
CA VAL A 741 22.50 -4.69 16.33
C VAL A 741 23.30 -5.01 15.08
N ASP A 742 23.24 -4.13 14.08
CA ASP A 742 24.05 -4.25 12.87
C ASP A 742 25.46 -3.69 13.12
N MET A 743 26.49 -4.48 12.79
CA MET A 743 27.89 -4.16 13.07
C MET A 743 28.39 -2.94 12.29
N GLN A 744 27.91 -2.73 11.06
CA GLN A 744 28.28 -1.57 10.24
C GLN A 744 27.60 -0.30 10.77
N ALA A 745 26.34 -0.39 11.22
CA ALA A 745 25.64 0.68 11.92
C ALA A 745 26.33 1.03 13.25
N LEU A 746 26.82 0.04 14.00
CA LEU A 746 27.58 0.26 15.23
C LEU A 746 28.92 0.96 14.93
N LYS A 747 29.71 0.44 13.97
CA LYS A 747 30.96 1.05 13.49
C LYS A 747 30.77 2.50 13.04
N ASN A 748 29.76 2.77 12.22
CA ASN A 748 29.45 4.12 11.73
C ASN A 748 29.00 5.09 12.83
N ASN A 749 28.53 4.61 13.99
CA ASN A 749 28.02 5.44 15.08
C ASN A 749 28.86 5.39 16.36
N ILE A 750 30.02 4.70 16.39
CA ILE A 750 30.81 4.50 17.61
C ILE A 750 31.27 5.85 18.22
N ASN A 751 31.64 6.82 17.38
CA ASN A 751 32.00 8.19 17.78
C ASN A 751 30.80 9.06 18.19
N LYS A 752 29.57 8.55 18.08
CA LYS A 752 28.30 9.21 18.46
C LYS A 752 27.41 8.27 19.27
N LEU A 753 28.01 7.32 20.00
CA LEU A 753 27.31 6.16 20.58
C LEU A 753 26.11 6.56 21.47
N TYR A 754 26.16 7.70 22.16
CA TYR A 754 25.03 8.19 22.95
C TYR A 754 23.76 8.39 22.12
N MET A 755 23.85 8.92 20.89
CA MET A 755 22.68 9.09 20.01
C MET A 755 22.12 7.75 19.52
N TYR A 756 23.01 6.77 19.32
CA TYR A 756 22.63 5.41 18.93
C TYR A 756 21.94 4.67 20.08
N VAL A 757 22.52 4.74 21.28
CA VAL A 757 21.98 4.13 22.50
C VAL A 757 20.68 4.81 22.96
N ASP A 758 20.49 6.11 22.75
CA ASP A 758 19.20 6.76 23.01
C ASP A 758 18.05 6.14 22.20
N ASN A 759 18.30 5.64 20.99
CA ASN A 759 17.30 4.91 20.18
C ASN A 759 17.26 3.40 20.50
N LEU A 760 18.39 2.79 20.89
CA LEU A 760 18.46 1.38 21.28
C LEU A 760 17.78 1.11 22.64
N SER A 761 18.00 2.00 23.60
CA SER A 761 17.48 1.93 24.98
C SER A 761 15.96 1.93 25.03
N GLN A 762 15.32 2.77 24.21
CA GLN A 762 13.87 2.81 23.99
C GLN A 762 13.28 1.43 23.64
N LYS A 763 13.95 0.66 22.76
CA LYS A 763 13.55 -0.70 22.38
C LYS A 763 13.85 -1.74 23.46
N ILE A 764 15.01 -1.61 24.12
CA ILE A 764 15.40 -2.50 25.22
C ILE A 764 14.40 -2.43 26.37
N ASN A 765 13.97 -1.22 26.76
CA ASN A 765 13.04 -1.02 27.86
C ASN A 765 11.69 -1.70 27.60
N GLY A 766 11.06 -1.44 26.44
CA GLY A 766 9.75 -2.01 26.12
C GLY A 766 9.75 -3.53 25.95
N LYS A 767 10.85 -4.11 25.45
CA LYS A 767 11.03 -5.58 25.39
C LYS A 767 11.13 -6.23 26.76
N LEU A 768 11.53 -5.48 27.78
CA LEU A 768 11.64 -5.93 29.16
C LEU A 768 10.42 -5.48 30.02
N GLY A 769 9.36 -4.96 29.40
CA GLY A 769 8.14 -4.50 30.08
C GLY A 769 8.24 -3.13 30.75
N GLY A 770 9.34 -2.38 30.55
CA GLY A 770 9.47 -1.00 31.02
C GLY A 770 8.66 -0.01 30.16
N ILE A 771 8.26 1.12 30.76
CA ILE A 771 7.44 2.16 30.13
C ILE A 771 8.34 3.36 29.81
N ASN A 772 8.45 3.74 28.54
CA ASN A 772 9.33 4.83 28.11
C ASN A 772 8.78 6.19 28.56
N SER A 773 7.52 6.47 28.25
CA SER A 773 6.81 7.69 28.59
C SER A 773 5.31 7.43 28.57
N VAL A 774 4.54 8.22 29.34
CA VAL A 774 3.07 8.09 29.43
C VAL A 774 2.39 9.32 28.81
N VAL A 775 1.31 9.08 28.09
CA VAL A 775 0.35 10.09 27.61
C VAL A 775 -1.02 9.76 28.20
N ASN A 776 -1.66 10.70 28.90
CA ASN A 776 -2.98 10.46 29.49
C ASN A 776 -4.08 10.62 28.44
N THR A 777 -4.32 9.57 27.65
CA THR A 777 -5.29 9.55 26.53
C THR A 777 -6.72 9.92 26.92
N LYS A 778 -7.13 9.76 28.20
CA LYS A 778 -8.44 10.23 28.68
C LYS A 778 -8.64 11.74 28.54
N LEU A 779 -7.57 12.54 28.66
CA LEU A 779 -7.64 14.01 28.54
C LEU A 779 -7.79 14.50 27.09
N ALA A 780 -7.74 13.60 26.09
CA ALA A 780 -8.11 13.92 24.72
C ALA A 780 -9.64 14.01 24.51
N LEU A 781 -10.42 13.56 25.50
CA LEU A 781 -11.86 13.34 25.39
C LEU A 781 -12.65 14.38 26.20
N SER A 782 -13.69 14.92 25.58
CA SER A 782 -14.65 15.85 26.19
C SER A 782 -15.37 15.25 27.40
N HIS A 783 -15.77 13.98 27.28
CA HIS A 783 -16.56 13.26 28.28
C HIS A 783 -15.92 11.90 28.59
N SER A 784 -14.97 11.88 29.53
CA SER A 784 -14.40 10.64 30.07
C SER A 784 -14.50 10.59 31.60
N SER A 785 -14.99 9.47 32.12
CA SER A 785 -15.08 9.24 33.57
C SER A 785 -13.76 8.71 34.14
N ARG A 786 -13.58 8.83 35.47
CA ARG A 786 -12.45 8.16 36.15
C ARG A 786 -12.55 6.63 36.04
N GLU A 787 -13.75 6.10 35.98
CA GLU A 787 -14.10 4.68 35.88
C GLU A 787 -14.01 4.11 34.45
N ASP A 788 -13.83 4.96 33.43
CA ASP A 788 -13.59 4.50 32.07
C ASP A 788 -12.32 3.65 32.01
N ILE A 789 -12.40 2.44 31.51
CA ILE A 789 -11.25 1.59 31.23
C ILE A 789 -11.23 1.38 29.73
N PHE A 790 -10.35 2.12 29.06
CA PHE A 790 -10.10 2.01 27.62
C PHE A 790 -9.10 0.91 27.32
N MET A 791 -9.31 0.19 26.22
CA MET A 791 -8.34 -0.72 25.61
C MET A 791 -8.27 -0.42 24.11
N PHE A 792 -7.05 -0.21 23.61
CA PHE A 792 -6.79 0.21 22.23
C PHE A 792 -6.24 -0.96 21.43
N PHE A 793 -6.96 -1.33 20.36
CA PHE A 793 -6.59 -2.38 19.43
C PHE A 793 -6.06 -1.77 18.13
N GLY A 794 -5.11 -2.46 17.51
CA GLY A 794 -4.61 -2.22 16.17
C GLY A 794 -4.55 -3.53 15.39
N ALA A 795 -4.96 -3.51 14.13
CA ALA A 795 -4.93 -4.67 13.26
C ALA A 795 -4.43 -4.30 11.85
N ASP A 796 -3.58 -5.16 11.30
CA ASP A 796 -3.01 -5.06 9.95
C ASP A 796 -2.96 -6.46 9.31
N VAL A 797 -3.03 -6.50 7.97
CA VAL A 797 -2.91 -7.73 7.19
C VAL A 797 -1.84 -7.53 6.11
N THR A 798 -0.73 -8.26 6.21
CA THR A 798 0.38 -8.13 5.27
C THR A 798 0.47 -9.32 4.32
N HIS A 799 0.00 -9.15 3.09
CA HIS A 799 0.12 -10.18 2.04
C HIS A 799 1.56 -10.40 1.56
N SER A 800 1.79 -11.56 0.94
CA SER A 800 2.95 -11.86 0.12
C SER A 800 2.87 -11.14 -1.24
N THR A 801 3.93 -11.23 -2.05
CA THR A 801 3.86 -10.82 -3.47
C THR A 801 3.17 -11.91 -4.28
N CYS A 802 2.29 -11.56 -5.24
CA CYS A 802 1.40 -12.49 -5.96
C CYS A 802 2.06 -13.65 -6.74
N SER A 803 3.39 -13.75 -6.75
CA SER A 803 4.17 -14.85 -7.35
C SER A 803 4.76 -15.82 -6.31
N THR A 804 4.16 -15.92 -5.13
CA THR A 804 4.54 -16.88 -4.08
C THR A 804 3.30 -17.36 -3.33
N ASP A 805 3.17 -18.67 -3.11
CA ASP A 805 1.99 -19.28 -2.45
C ASP A 805 2.07 -19.15 -0.91
N ARG A 806 2.61 -18.02 -0.43
CA ARG A 806 2.78 -17.67 0.98
C ARG A 806 1.52 -17.01 1.53
N PRO A 807 1.09 -17.36 2.75
CA PRO A 807 -0.17 -16.88 3.34
C PRO A 807 -0.22 -15.36 3.51
N SER A 808 -1.44 -14.82 3.61
CA SER A 808 -1.65 -13.50 4.16
C SER A 808 -1.47 -13.55 5.68
N ILE A 809 -0.70 -12.64 6.26
CA ILE A 809 -0.43 -12.62 7.70
C ILE A 809 -1.31 -11.55 8.33
N ALA A 810 -2.30 -11.95 9.12
CA ALA A 810 -3.07 -11.05 9.96
C ALA A 810 -2.37 -10.89 11.33
N SER A 811 -2.28 -9.66 11.82
CA SER A 811 -1.84 -9.37 13.18
C SER A 811 -2.85 -8.49 13.89
N VAL A 812 -3.13 -8.82 15.15
CA VAL A 812 -3.97 -8.03 16.05
C VAL A 812 -3.16 -7.77 17.30
N VAL A 813 -3.08 -6.51 17.70
CA VAL A 813 -2.27 -6.01 18.82
C VAL A 813 -3.16 -5.15 19.70
N ALA A 814 -3.06 -5.28 21.02
CA ALA A 814 -3.87 -4.47 21.93
C ALA A 814 -3.09 -4.01 23.16
N SER A 815 -3.49 -2.86 23.71
CA SER A 815 -2.92 -2.37 24.98
C SER A 815 -3.23 -3.37 26.10
N ARG A 816 -2.25 -3.60 26.98
CA ARG A 816 -2.33 -4.57 28.08
C ARG A 816 -2.14 -3.94 29.47
N ASP A 817 -2.17 -2.62 29.58
CA ASP A 817 -1.89 -1.92 30.84
C ASP A 817 -2.74 -0.63 30.97
N PRO A 818 -3.00 -0.15 32.20
CA PRO A 818 -3.85 1.04 32.43
C PRO A 818 -3.31 2.34 31.82
N THR A 819 -2.00 2.47 31.57
CA THR A 819 -1.41 3.64 30.89
C THR A 819 -1.55 3.59 29.37
N ASN A 820 -1.97 2.44 28.81
CA ASN A 820 -2.11 2.19 27.38
C ASN A 820 -0.81 2.36 26.58
N THR A 821 0.33 2.01 27.20
CA THR A 821 1.68 2.14 26.62
C THR A 821 2.27 0.79 26.23
N LEU A 822 1.98 -0.27 26.99
CA LEU A 822 2.43 -1.64 26.73
C LEU A 822 1.38 -2.40 25.91
N TYR A 823 1.82 -3.14 24.90
CA TYR A 823 0.94 -3.87 23.99
C TYR A 823 1.33 -5.35 23.87
N ALA A 824 0.34 -6.23 23.78
CA ALA A 824 0.51 -7.65 23.47
C ALA A 824 0.03 -7.94 22.04
N ALA A 825 0.63 -8.93 21.37
CA ALA A 825 0.34 -9.27 19.99
C ALA A 825 -0.18 -10.70 19.82
N ARG A 826 -1.07 -10.91 18.84
CA ARG A 826 -1.47 -12.21 18.30
C ARG A 826 -1.37 -12.16 16.78
N ILE A 827 -1.03 -13.29 16.16
CA ILE A 827 -0.79 -13.43 14.71
C ILE A 827 -1.49 -14.67 14.18
N CYS A 828 -2.11 -14.55 13.01
CA CYS A 828 -2.70 -15.65 12.27
C CYS A 828 -2.21 -15.64 10.80
N GLU A 829 -1.72 -16.77 10.34
CA GLU A 829 -1.54 -17.05 8.92
C GLU A 829 -2.90 -17.41 8.30
N GLN A 830 -3.18 -16.85 7.12
CA GLN A 830 -4.41 -17.05 6.37
C GLN A 830 -4.08 -17.56 4.96
N TYR A 831 -4.46 -18.79 4.67
CA TYR A 831 -4.19 -19.51 3.43
C TYR A 831 -5.48 -19.60 2.58
N PRO A 832 -5.50 -19.16 1.31
CA PRO A 832 -6.61 -19.46 0.40
C PRO A 832 -6.59 -20.95 0.03
N ARG A 833 -7.76 -21.62 0.03
CA ARG A 833 -7.88 -23.05 -0.32
C ARG A 833 -7.63 -23.35 -1.80
N LYS A 834 -7.86 -22.37 -2.68
CA LYS A 834 -7.73 -22.44 -4.14
C LYS A 834 -7.34 -21.05 -4.65
N GLY A 835 -6.45 -21.00 -5.64
CA GLY A 835 -6.02 -19.76 -6.30
C GLY A 835 -5.09 -18.86 -5.47
N ARG A 836 -4.38 -17.97 -6.17
CA ARG A 836 -3.37 -17.05 -5.62
C ARG A 836 -4.02 -15.76 -5.07
N CYS A 837 -4.89 -15.89 -4.08
CA CYS A 837 -5.65 -14.76 -3.56
C CYS A 837 -5.16 -14.23 -2.21
N SER A 838 -4.97 -12.91 -2.14
CA SER A 838 -4.74 -12.19 -0.90
C SER A 838 -6.00 -12.18 -0.03
N VAL A 839 -5.88 -12.52 1.25
CA VAL A 839 -7.00 -12.64 2.18
C VAL A 839 -6.96 -11.48 3.15
N GLU A 840 -7.82 -10.47 2.92
CA GLU A 840 -7.86 -9.24 3.72
C GLU A 840 -8.68 -9.37 5.00
N ILE A 841 -9.82 -10.08 5.00
CA ILE A 841 -10.65 -10.25 6.21
C ILE A 841 -9.93 -11.12 7.24
N ILE A 842 -9.92 -10.72 8.51
CA ILE A 842 -9.32 -11.49 9.60
C ILE A 842 -10.27 -12.59 10.07
N LYS A 843 -9.91 -13.86 9.80
CA LYS A 843 -10.77 -15.01 10.09
C LYS A 843 -10.84 -15.36 11.58
N GLU A 844 -9.70 -15.47 12.26
CA GLU A 844 -9.58 -15.86 13.68
C GLU A 844 -9.66 -14.67 14.66
N LEU A 845 -10.23 -13.54 14.22
CA LEU A 845 -10.26 -12.29 15.01
C LEU A 845 -10.92 -12.47 16.38
N ASP A 846 -11.96 -13.30 16.45
CA ASP A 846 -12.66 -13.65 17.69
C ASP A 846 -11.70 -14.25 18.72
N ARG A 847 -10.91 -15.26 18.35
CA ARG A 847 -9.94 -15.90 19.25
C ARG A 847 -8.83 -14.94 19.65
N MET A 848 -8.32 -14.15 18.69
CA MET A 848 -7.26 -13.17 18.94
C MET A 848 -7.72 -12.09 19.92
N VAL A 849 -8.98 -11.67 19.87
CA VAL A 849 -9.58 -10.70 20.81
C VAL A 849 -9.87 -11.34 22.18
N VAL A 850 -10.38 -12.58 22.23
CA VAL A 850 -10.57 -13.33 23.49
C VAL A 850 -9.24 -13.43 24.25
N ASP A 851 -8.17 -13.86 23.57
CA ASP A 851 -6.82 -13.94 24.12
C ASP A 851 -6.37 -12.60 24.72
N LEU A 852 -6.46 -11.52 23.94
CA LEU A 852 -5.97 -10.20 24.34
C LEU A 852 -6.78 -9.60 25.52
N LEU A 853 -8.09 -9.79 25.55
CA LEU A 853 -8.94 -9.41 26.69
C LEU A 853 -8.55 -10.20 27.96
N GLN A 854 -8.18 -11.47 27.83
CA GLN A 854 -7.65 -12.25 28.96
C GLN A 854 -6.25 -11.77 29.39
N VAL A 855 -5.37 -11.34 28.47
CA VAL A 855 -4.09 -10.70 28.83
C VAL A 855 -4.37 -9.46 29.69
N PHE A 856 -5.24 -8.55 29.22
CA PHE A 856 -5.62 -7.34 29.94
C PHE A 856 -6.21 -7.65 31.33
N SER A 857 -7.09 -8.65 31.43
CA SER A 857 -7.66 -9.06 32.71
C SER A 857 -6.60 -9.56 33.70
N ARG A 858 -5.58 -10.31 33.22
CA ARG A 858 -4.47 -10.78 34.07
C ARG A 858 -3.55 -9.63 34.53
N THR A 859 -3.36 -8.59 33.74
CA THR A 859 -2.47 -7.46 34.05
C THR A 859 -3.14 -6.29 34.77
N CYS A 860 -4.48 -6.24 34.79
CA CYS A 860 -5.28 -5.17 35.39
C CYS A 860 -6.13 -5.66 36.59
N ASP A 861 -5.63 -6.64 37.35
CA ASP A 861 -6.25 -7.14 38.60
C ASP A 861 -7.67 -7.71 38.41
N GLY A 862 -7.90 -8.45 37.32
CA GLY A 862 -9.20 -9.06 36.98
C GLY A 862 -10.23 -8.09 36.37
N ARG A 863 -9.85 -6.82 36.17
CA ARG A 863 -10.68 -5.80 35.52
C ARG A 863 -10.63 -5.94 34.00
N LEU A 864 -11.77 -5.71 33.37
CA LEU A 864 -11.94 -5.67 31.91
C LEU A 864 -12.22 -4.22 31.47
N PRO A 865 -11.92 -3.85 30.21
CA PRO A 865 -12.30 -2.54 29.69
C PRO A 865 -13.82 -2.38 29.60
N ASN A 866 -14.32 -1.15 29.70
CA ASN A 866 -15.71 -0.80 29.37
C ASN A 866 -15.82 -0.02 28.04
N LYS A 867 -14.68 0.37 27.47
CA LYS A 867 -14.58 1.07 26.18
C LYS A 867 -13.45 0.45 25.35
N ILE A 868 -13.75 0.01 24.12
CA ILE A 868 -12.78 -0.58 23.18
C ILE A 868 -12.72 0.31 21.94
N VAL A 869 -11.51 0.70 21.53
CA VAL A 869 -11.29 1.44 20.28
C VAL A 869 -10.36 0.62 19.38
N PHE A 870 -10.85 0.23 18.21
CA PHE A 870 -10.22 -0.72 17.31
C PHE A 870 -9.81 -0.03 16.00
N TYR A 871 -8.52 0.05 15.71
CA TYR A 871 -7.98 0.63 14.49
C TYR A 871 -7.53 -0.45 13.50
N ARG A 872 -7.92 -0.33 12.23
CA ARG A 872 -7.71 -1.35 11.19
C ARG A 872 -7.06 -0.76 9.92
N ASP A 873 -5.77 -1.04 9.66
CA ASP A 873 -5.10 -0.60 8.40
C ASP A 873 -5.51 -1.52 7.22
N GLY A 874 -5.16 -1.12 6.00
CA GLY A 874 -5.22 -1.96 4.79
C GLY A 874 -6.56 -2.00 4.04
N VAL A 875 -7.69 -1.89 4.73
CA VAL A 875 -9.04 -2.09 4.17
C VAL A 875 -9.43 -1.02 3.13
N ASP A 876 -9.94 -1.45 1.97
CA ASP A 876 -10.49 -0.59 0.93
C ASP A 876 -12.01 -0.34 1.14
N GLU A 877 -12.51 0.81 0.66
CA GLU A 877 -13.93 1.21 0.71
C GLU A 877 -14.86 0.18 0.04
N GLY A 878 -14.32 -0.61 -0.90
CA GLY A 878 -15.00 -1.76 -1.50
C GLY A 878 -15.49 -2.81 -0.49
N GLN A 879 -14.79 -2.93 0.65
CA GLN A 879 -14.88 -4.03 1.62
C GLN A 879 -15.52 -3.61 2.96
N TYR A 880 -15.86 -2.34 3.17
CA TYR A 880 -16.33 -1.84 4.47
C TYR A 880 -17.53 -2.63 5.04
N GLN A 881 -18.50 -2.99 4.20
CA GLN A 881 -19.64 -3.82 4.61
C GLN A 881 -19.16 -5.20 5.12
N LYS A 882 -18.34 -5.90 4.33
CA LYS A 882 -17.77 -7.21 4.68
C LYS A 882 -16.98 -7.17 6.01
N VAL A 883 -16.35 -6.04 6.35
CA VAL A 883 -15.64 -5.83 7.63
C VAL A 883 -16.61 -5.56 8.79
N LEU A 884 -17.70 -4.83 8.58
CA LEU A 884 -18.77 -4.69 9.57
C LEU A 884 -19.41 -6.05 9.87
N ASP A 885 -19.82 -6.78 8.82
CA ASP A 885 -20.52 -8.07 8.95
C ASP A 885 -19.65 -9.14 9.65
N ASN A 886 -18.34 -9.16 9.37
CA ASN A 886 -17.44 -10.23 9.82
C ASN A 886 -16.49 -9.84 10.97
N GLU A 887 -15.89 -8.65 10.97
CA GLU A 887 -14.88 -8.28 11.97
C GLU A 887 -15.54 -7.65 13.21
N VAL A 888 -16.46 -6.69 13.05
CA VAL A 888 -17.16 -6.06 14.19
C VAL A 888 -18.00 -7.08 14.97
N ASN A 889 -18.74 -7.96 14.27
CA ASN A 889 -19.52 -9.01 14.92
C ASN A 889 -18.64 -10.04 15.66
N LYS A 890 -17.44 -10.35 15.16
CA LYS A 890 -16.48 -11.21 15.89
C LYS A 890 -15.94 -10.54 17.15
N ILE A 891 -15.65 -9.24 17.12
CA ILE A 891 -15.24 -8.49 18.32
C ILE A 891 -16.38 -8.51 19.35
N LYS A 892 -17.63 -8.24 18.95
CA LYS A 892 -18.80 -8.30 19.84
C LYS A 892 -19.01 -9.71 20.43
N ASN A 893 -18.80 -10.77 19.65
CA ASN A 893 -18.87 -12.15 20.13
C ASN A 893 -17.71 -12.54 21.07
N ALA A 894 -16.49 -12.10 20.79
CA ALA A 894 -15.34 -12.27 21.69
C ALA A 894 -15.57 -11.59 23.05
N CYS A 895 -16.20 -10.41 23.05
CA CYS A 895 -16.61 -9.75 24.29
C CYS A 895 -17.66 -10.57 25.05
N ARG A 896 -18.73 -11.06 24.39
CA ARG A 896 -19.73 -11.95 25.02
C ARG A 896 -19.08 -13.16 25.70
N ILE A 897 -18.08 -13.79 25.07
CA ILE A 897 -17.34 -14.94 25.60
C ILE A 897 -16.53 -14.60 26.87
N VAL A 898 -15.87 -13.44 26.93
CA VAL A 898 -14.98 -13.07 28.05
C VAL A 898 -15.73 -12.41 29.22
N TYR A 899 -16.83 -11.71 28.93
CA TYR A 899 -17.58 -10.92 29.92
C TYR A 899 -18.68 -11.75 30.59
N GLY A 900 -19.24 -12.75 29.90
CA GLY A 900 -20.39 -13.51 30.41
C GLY A 900 -21.57 -12.57 30.67
N ASP A 901 -22.12 -12.63 31.88
CA ASP A 901 -23.25 -11.79 32.32
C ASP A 901 -22.85 -10.33 32.66
N ARG A 902 -21.56 -9.97 32.57
CA ARG A 902 -21.11 -8.59 32.80
C ARG A 902 -21.53 -7.67 31.64
N PRO A 903 -21.82 -6.38 31.88
CA PRO A 903 -22.10 -5.42 30.82
C PRO A 903 -21.00 -5.40 29.75
N LEU A 904 -21.40 -5.52 28.48
CA LEU A 904 -20.48 -5.53 27.34
C LEU A 904 -19.81 -4.17 27.14
N PRO A 905 -18.55 -4.14 26.66
CA PRO A 905 -17.85 -2.89 26.40
C PRO A 905 -18.43 -2.18 25.16
N LYS A 906 -18.48 -0.84 25.21
CA LYS A 906 -18.79 0.00 24.04
C LYS A 906 -17.63 -0.08 23.03
N LEU A 907 -17.92 -0.35 21.76
CA LEU A 907 -16.92 -0.53 20.70
C LEU A 907 -16.96 0.62 19.67
N THR A 908 -15.80 1.21 19.39
CA THR A 908 -15.57 2.03 18.20
C THR A 908 -14.63 1.30 17.23
N PHE A 909 -14.99 1.23 15.95
CA PHE A 909 -14.19 0.60 14.90
C PHE A 909 -13.81 1.63 13.82
N ILE A 910 -12.51 1.80 13.60
CA ILE A 910 -11.92 2.86 12.77
C ILE A 910 -10.99 2.25 11.73
N VAL A 911 -11.36 2.32 10.45
CA VAL A 911 -10.44 1.99 9.36
C VAL A 911 -9.40 3.10 9.22
N VAL A 912 -8.14 2.69 9.03
CA VAL A 912 -6.97 3.54 8.84
C VAL A 912 -6.46 3.31 7.43
N LYS A 913 -6.14 4.39 6.70
CA LYS A 913 -5.67 4.29 5.32
C LYS A 913 -4.53 5.26 5.05
N LYS A 914 -3.32 4.78 5.29
CA LYS A 914 -2.04 5.50 5.05
C LYS A 914 -1.63 5.55 3.56
N ARG A 915 -2.27 4.74 2.70
CA ARG A 915 -1.91 4.57 1.28
C ARG A 915 -3.01 5.12 0.35
N HIS A 916 -2.98 6.43 0.12
CA HIS A 916 -3.88 7.13 -0.83
C HIS A 916 -3.13 8.26 -1.57
N ASN A 917 -3.79 8.94 -2.51
CA ASN A 917 -3.17 9.93 -3.41
C ASN A 917 -3.35 11.41 -3.00
N THR A 918 -4.27 11.72 -2.08
CA THR A 918 -4.45 13.05 -1.48
C THR A 918 -3.18 13.54 -0.79
N ARG A 919 -2.80 14.79 -1.05
CA ARG A 919 -1.68 15.50 -0.42
C ARG A 919 -2.17 16.87 0.03
N PHE A 920 -1.51 17.42 1.04
CA PHE A 920 -1.75 18.78 1.53
C PHE A 920 -0.47 19.59 1.49
N PHE A 921 -0.63 20.86 1.14
CA PHE A 921 0.43 21.82 0.95
C PHE A 921 0.09 23.07 1.76
N LEU A 922 1.04 23.55 2.55
CA LEU A 922 0.93 24.86 3.19
C LEU A 922 1.60 25.89 2.28
N TYR A 923 0.95 27.02 2.04
CA TYR A 923 1.52 28.16 1.30
C TYR A 923 1.60 29.35 2.25
N ASP A 924 2.80 29.94 2.40
CA ASP A 924 3.06 31.05 3.33
C ASP A 924 3.16 32.42 2.62
N GLY A 925 2.74 32.49 1.36
CA GLY A 925 2.91 33.66 0.49
C GLY A 925 4.26 33.72 -0.24
N LYS A 926 5.23 32.85 0.08
CA LYS A 926 6.57 32.82 -0.54
C LYS A 926 7.05 31.43 -0.94
N GLN A 927 6.67 30.40 -0.19
CA GLN A 927 7.08 29.01 -0.37
C GLN A 927 5.92 28.04 -0.12
N THR A 928 5.96 26.91 -0.81
CA THR A 928 5.03 25.80 -0.60
C THR A 928 5.71 24.71 0.23
N MET A 929 5.23 24.53 1.45
CA MET A 929 5.78 23.64 2.48
C MET A 929 4.88 22.44 2.77
N ASN A 930 5.38 21.52 3.60
CA ASN A 930 4.54 20.50 4.22
C ASN A 930 3.60 21.14 5.24
N VAL A 931 2.39 20.59 5.36
CA VAL A 931 1.52 20.89 6.51
C VAL A 931 2.16 20.42 7.81
N GLN A 932 1.77 21.04 8.93
CA GLN A 932 2.38 20.80 10.24
C GLN A 932 1.92 19.47 10.85
N ALA A 933 2.67 18.99 11.84
CA ALA A 933 2.22 17.86 12.65
C ALA A 933 0.95 18.24 13.41
N GLY A 934 -0.08 17.41 13.32
CA GLY A 934 -1.40 17.67 13.91
C GLY A 934 -2.40 18.37 12.99
N THR A 935 -2.04 18.67 11.73
CA THR A 935 -3.01 19.19 10.76
C THR A 935 -4.11 18.15 10.47
N VAL A 936 -5.36 18.48 10.78
CA VAL A 936 -6.57 17.70 10.55
C VAL A 936 -7.50 18.39 9.54
N ILE A 937 -8.12 17.60 8.67
CA ILE A 937 -9.10 18.04 7.66
C ILE A 937 -10.25 17.03 7.65
N ASP A 938 -11.42 17.48 8.08
CA ASP A 938 -12.65 16.70 8.18
C ASP A 938 -13.82 17.29 7.38
N GLN A 939 -13.58 18.40 6.68
CA GLN A 939 -14.52 19.11 5.81
C GLN A 939 -14.09 19.06 4.34
N ASP A 940 -14.91 19.63 3.46
CA ASP A 940 -14.71 19.80 2.01
C ASP A 940 -14.49 18.50 1.21
N ILE A 941 -13.30 17.90 1.28
CA ILE A 941 -12.88 16.75 0.47
C ILE A 941 -13.14 15.38 1.14
N THR A 942 -13.73 15.38 2.34
CA THR A 942 -14.18 14.18 3.05
C THR A 942 -15.44 13.57 2.45
N HIS A 943 -15.82 12.38 2.92
CA HIS A 943 -17.03 11.71 2.49
C HIS A 943 -18.29 12.58 2.76
N PRO A 944 -19.25 12.68 1.82
CA PRO A 944 -20.38 13.62 1.96
C PRO A 944 -21.23 13.46 3.24
N PHE A 945 -21.27 12.26 3.83
CA PHE A 945 -22.07 11.97 5.03
C PHE A 945 -21.52 10.92 6.02
N GLN A 946 -20.41 10.25 5.71
CA GLN A 946 -19.83 9.25 6.63
C GLN A 946 -18.79 9.91 7.54
N PHE A 947 -18.41 9.21 8.61
CA PHE A 947 -17.53 9.76 9.64
C PHE A 947 -16.05 9.54 9.32
N ASP A 948 -15.51 10.30 8.37
CA ASP A 948 -14.10 10.26 7.97
C ASP A 948 -13.33 11.59 8.20
N PHE A 949 -12.01 11.50 8.36
CA PHE A 949 -11.11 12.65 8.47
C PHE A 949 -9.68 12.31 8.04
N TYR A 950 -8.98 13.27 7.46
CA TYR A 950 -7.54 13.18 7.26
C TYR A 950 -6.79 13.80 8.43
N LEU A 951 -5.73 13.15 8.92
CA LEU A 951 -4.83 13.69 9.92
C LEU A 951 -3.36 13.47 9.49
N CYS A 952 -2.58 14.55 9.45
CA CYS A 952 -1.14 14.53 9.26
C CYS A 952 -0.43 14.60 10.63
N SER A 953 -0.42 13.49 11.36
CA SER A 953 0.13 13.44 12.71
C SER A 953 1.65 13.62 12.77
N GLN A 954 2.38 13.20 11.74
CA GLN A 954 3.85 13.22 11.71
C GLN A 954 4.43 14.44 10.98
N ALA A 955 5.54 14.96 11.49
CA ALA A 955 6.37 15.91 10.75
C ALA A 955 7.21 15.20 9.68
N ALA A 956 7.01 15.53 8.41
CA ALA A 956 7.75 14.94 7.30
C ALA A 956 9.23 15.33 7.32
N ILE A 957 10.11 14.32 7.36
CA ILE A 957 11.57 14.49 7.35
C ILE A 957 12.10 14.63 5.92
N MET A 958 11.46 14.00 4.94
CA MET A 958 11.85 14.01 3.53
C MET A 958 10.61 14.00 2.61
N GLY A 959 10.70 14.72 1.49
CA GLY A 959 9.64 14.79 0.47
C GLY A 959 8.35 15.48 0.95
N THR A 960 7.24 15.12 0.32
CA THR A 960 5.88 15.58 0.70
C THR A 960 5.26 14.66 1.76
N SER A 961 4.63 15.26 2.76
CA SER A 961 3.80 14.58 3.76
C SER A 961 2.77 13.66 3.10
N ARG A 962 2.58 12.49 3.70
CA ARG A 962 1.39 11.66 3.49
C ARG A 962 0.54 11.79 4.74
N PRO A 963 -0.58 12.52 4.71
CA PRO A 963 -1.59 12.39 5.75
C PRO A 963 -2.09 10.94 5.79
N THR A 964 -2.78 10.57 6.86
CA THR A 964 -3.52 9.32 6.94
C THR A 964 -5.01 9.63 6.96
N LEU A 965 -5.80 8.93 6.16
CA LEU A 965 -7.25 8.94 6.23
C LEU A 965 -7.73 7.97 7.33
N TYR A 966 -8.67 8.43 8.15
CA TYR A 966 -9.36 7.64 9.16
C TYR A 966 -10.85 7.64 8.82
N HIS A 967 -11.51 6.50 8.97
CA HIS A 967 -12.93 6.33 8.67
C HIS A 967 -13.57 5.49 9.77
N VAL A 968 -14.40 6.10 10.61
CA VAL A 968 -15.15 5.40 11.66
C VAL A 968 -16.29 4.65 10.96
N LEU A 969 -16.33 3.31 11.11
CA LEU A 969 -17.39 2.49 10.54
C LEU A 969 -18.51 2.21 11.55
N HIS A 970 -18.15 2.05 12.82
CA HIS A 970 -19.08 1.71 13.91
C HIS A 970 -18.65 2.43 15.18
N ASP A 971 -19.59 2.93 15.98
CA ASP A 971 -19.30 3.60 17.25
C ASP A 971 -20.42 3.46 18.29
N ASP A 972 -20.24 2.58 19.28
CA ASP A 972 -21.09 2.52 20.48
C ASP A 972 -20.61 3.49 21.58
N ILE A 973 -19.42 4.11 21.47
CA ILE A 973 -18.90 5.04 22.50
C ILE A 973 -19.63 6.38 22.39
N GLY A 974 -19.76 6.91 21.18
CA GLY A 974 -20.39 8.20 20.89
C GLY A 974 -19.39 9.36 20.89
N PHE A 975 -18.30 9.22 20.13
CA PHE A 975 -17.29 10.27 19.99
C PHE A 975 -17.78 11.42 19.11
N SER A 976 -17.51 12.66 19.51
CA SER A 976 -17.49 13.79 18.58
C SER A 976 -16.30 13.68 17.61
N SER A 977 -16.33 14.44 16.51
CA SER A 977 -15.18 14.60 15.60
C SER A 977 -13.93 15.03 16.36
N ASP A 978 -14.03 16.01 17.27
CA ASP A 978 -12.87 16.47 18.05
C ASP A 978 -12.32 15.41 19.01
N ASP A 979 -13.18 14.55 19.58
CA ASP A 979 -12.74 13.49 20.50
C ASP A 979 -11.95 12.40 19.77
N VAL A 980 -12.50 11.86 18.68
CA VAL A 980 -11.80 10.81 17.91
C VAL A 980 -10.55 11.35 17.23
N GLN A 981 -10.54 12.61 16.78
CA GLN A 981 -9.38 13.25 16.15
C GLN A 981 -8.24 13.50 17.15
N ARG A 982 -8.55 14.08 18.32
CA ARG A 982 -7.54 14.30 19.39
C ARG A 982 -7.01 12.99 19.92
N LEU A 983 -7.86 12.01 20.21
CA LEU A 983 -7.47 10.68 20.66
C LEU A 983 -6.54 9.99 19.66
N THR A 984 -6.90 9.99 18.37
CA THR A 984 -6.09 9.43 17.29
C THR A 984 -4.73 10.13 17.18
N TYR A 985 -4.69 11.46 17.29
CA TYR A 985 -3.44 12.22 17.27
C TYR A 985 -2.56 11.95 18.49
N TRP A 986 -3.14 11.80 19.68
CA TRP A 986 -2.40 11.53 20.90
C TRP A 986 -1.83 10.10 20.92
N LEU A 987 -2.55 9.11 20.38
CA LEU A 987 -2.03 7.75 20.16
C LEU A 987 -0.90 7.67 19.12
N CYS A 988 -0.70 8.70 18.28
CA CYS A 988 0.49 8.81 17.44
C CYS A 988 1.77 9.20 18.22
N HIS A 989 1.66 9.59 19.50
CA HIS A 989 2.78 9.95 20.37
C HIS A 989 3.19 8.83 21.34
N THR A 990 2.46 7.70 21.40
CA THR A 990 2.72 6.57 22.31
C THR A 990 3.60 5.46 21.69
N ASP A 991 4.29 5.74 20.57
CA ASP A 991 5.25 4.80 19.97
C ASP A 991 6.56 4.74 20.77
N MET A 992 6.79 3.60 21.42
CA MET A 992 7.96 3.36 22.26
C MET A 992 9.28 3.26 21.47
N ARG A 993 9.28 3.30 20.14
CA ARG A 993 10.50 3.21 19.30
C ARG A 993 11.14 4.57 18.98
N CYS A 994 10.46 5.70 19.18
CA CYS A 994 11.05 7.02 18.92
C CYS A 994 10.32 8.19 19.62
N THR A 995 11.04 9.25 19.96
CA THR A 995 10.47 10.51 20.48
C THR A 995 9.91 11.43 19.39
N LYS A 996 9.01 10.87 18.57
CA LYS A 996 8.38 11.56 17.43
C LYS A 996 6.95 11.07 17.26
N SER A 997 6.05 11.98 16.92
CA SER A 997 4.71 11.62 16.45
C SER A 997 4.83 10.81 15.15
N VAL A 998 4.28 9.59 15.16
CA VAL A 998 4.24 8.70 13.99
C VAL A 998 2.99 8.93 13.15
N SER A 999 2.97 8.41 11.91
CA SER A 999 1.92 8.74 10.92
C SER A 999 0.57 8.04 11.13
N ILE A 1000 0.51 7.13 12.10
CA ILE A 1000 -0.61 6.22 12.42
C ILE A 1000 -0.53 5.94 13.92
N PRO A 1001 -1.65 5.61 14.60
CA PRO A 1001 -1.62 5.30 16.03
C PRO A 1001 -0.64 4.17 16.36
N ALA A 1002 0.01 4.25 17.51
CA ALA A 1002 0.94 3.22 18.01
C ALA A 1002 0.39 1.78 17.89
N PRO A 1003 -0.86 1.44 18.30
CA PRO A 1003 -1.42 0.11 18.08
C PRO A 1003 -1.35 -0.40 16.63
N VAL A 1004 -1.61 0.48 15.65
CA VAL A 1004 -1.57 0.12 14.22
C VAL A 1004 -0.14 -0.08 13.74
N HIS A 1005 0.78 0.79 14.18
CA HIS A 1005 2.19 0.61 13.87
C HIS A 1005 2.74 -0.69 14.48
N TYR A 1006 2.34 -1.03 15.70
CA TYR A 1006 2.71 -2.28 16.36
C TYR A 1006 2.11 -3.51 15.64
N ALA A 1007 0.87 -3.46 15.15
CA ALA A 1007 0.30 -4.52 14.32
C ALA A 1007 1.10 -4.75 13.03
N HIS A 1008 1.48 -3.67 12.33
CA HIS A 1008 2.35 -3.75 11.16
C HIS A 1008 3.74 -4.34 11.49
N LEU A 1009 4.31 -3.99 12.64
CA LEU A 1009 5.61 -4.50 13.10
C LEU A 1009 5.55 -5.98 13.53
N ALA A 1010 4.46 -6.42 14.14
CA ALA A 1010 4.22 -7.83 14.46
C ALA A 1010 3.94 -8.66 13.19
N ALA A 1011 3.15 -8.15 12.25
CA ALA A 1011 2.91 -8.79 10.94
C ALA A 1011 4.19 -8.88 10.09
N PHE A 1012 5.05 -7.86 10.10
CA PHE A 1012 6.36 -7.92 9.46
C PHE A 1012 7.32 -8.85 10.21
N GLY A 1013 7.42 -8.71 11.54
CA GLY A 1013 8.32 -9.49 12.40
C GLY A 1013 8.01 -10.99 12.45
N SER A 1014 6.74 -11.38 12.26
CA SER A 1014 6.34 -12.78 12.17
C SER A 1014 6.91 -13.51 10.93
N ARG A 1015 7.28 -12.79 9.87
CA ARG A 1015 7.93 -13.36 8.68
C ARG A 1015 9.30 -13.96 9.00
N ALA A 1016 9.96 -13.44 10.03
CA ALA A 1016 11.19 -14.00 10.58
C ALA A 1016 10.98 -15.29 11.39
N LEU A 1017 9.77 -15.48 11.94
CA LEU A 1017 9.40 -16.66 12.72
C LEU A 1017 9.02 -17.83 11.81
N ASN A 1018 8.55 -17.55 10.59
CA ASN A 1018 8.37 -18.52 9.51
C ASN A 1018 9.66 -18.72 8.70
N PHE A 1019 10.76 -18.96 9.41
CA PHE A 1019 12.03 -19.36 8.84
C PHE A 1019 12.04 -20.89 8.66
N ASP A 1020 11.62 -21.34 7.49
CA ASP A 1020 11.86 -22.70 7.01
C ASP A 1020 13.22 -22.79 6.30
N ASP A 1021 13.94 -23.88 6.51
CA ASP A 1021 15.30 -24.08 5.98
C ASP A 1021 15.33 -24.27 4.45
N ASP A 1022 14.27 -24.87 3.90
CA ASP A 1022 14.08 -25.08 2.46
C ASP A 1022 13.68 -23.79 1.74
N ARG A 1023 14.68 -22.92 1.50
CA ARG A 1023 14.65 -21.93 0.41
C ARG A 1023 15.14 -22.54 -0.92
N THR A 1024 14.99 -23.85 -1.06
CA THR A 1024 15.48 -24.75 -2.10
C THR A 1024 14.59 -24.79 -3.34
N THR A 1025 14.45 -23.64 -4.00
CA THR A 1025 13.93 -23.50 -5.37
C THR A 1025 12.59 -24.20 -5.65
N ASP A 1026 11.47 -23.59 -5.23
CA ASP A 1026 10.13 -24.09 -5.51
C ASP A 1026 9.92 -24.43 -7.01
N ASN A 1027 9.77 -25.73 -7.27
CA ASN A 1027 9.37 -26.32 -8.54
C ASN A 1027 8.07 -27.09 -8.30
N VAL A 1028 6.94 -26.42 -8.48
CA VAL A 1028 5.61 -27.01 -8.58
C VAL A 1028 4.96 -26.39 -9.82
N ASP A 1029 4.15 -27.16 -10.53
CA ASP A 1029 3.57 -26.75 -11.81
C ASP A 1029 2.44 -25.72 -11.63
N ASP A 1030 2.56 -24.60 -12.37
CA ASP A 1030 1.53 -23.57 -12.49
C ASP A 1030 0.44 -24.04 -13.48
N ASP A 1031 -0.77 -24.31 -13.00
CA ASP A 1031 -1.98 -24.36 -13.85
C ASP A 1031 -2.60 -22.96 -14.00
N ASP A 1032 -3.26 -22.71 -15.13
CA ASP A 1032 -3.64 -21.36 -15.58
C ASP A 1032 -4.90 -20.81 -14.87
N GLY A 1033 -4.94 -19.48 -14.65
CA GLY A 1033 -6.11 -18.79 -14.12
C GLY A 1033 -6.01 -17.26 -14.23
N ASP A 1034 -7.03 -16.62 -14.80
CA ASP A 1034 -7.03 -15.18 -15.11
C ASP A 1034 -7.12 -14.26 -13.86
N ASP A 1035 -6.30 -13.21 -13.88
CA ASP A 1035 -6.00 -12.28 -12.77
C ASP A 1035 -7.13 -11.25 -12.49
N GLU A 1036 -8.39 -11.59 -12.81
CA GLU A 1036 -9.55 -10.69 -12.80
C GLU A 1036 -10.75 -11.19 -11.95
N GLN A 1037 -10.61 -12.33 -11.24
CA GLN A 1037 -11.62 -12.83 -10.28
C GLN A 1037 -11.20 -12.65 -8.81
N LEU A 1038 -11.32 -11.42 -8.29
CA LEU A 1038 -11.01 -11.10 -6.88
C LEU A 1038 -12.14 -11.40 -5.88
N GLU A 1039 -13.33 -11.82 -6.35
CA GLU A 1039 -14.50 -12.03 -5.50
C GLU A 1039 -15.28 -13.32 -5.83
N LYS A 1040 -14.82 -14.49 -5.36
CA LYS A 1040 -15.64 -15.73 -5.36
C LYS A 1040 -15.29 -16.83 -4.34
N TYR A 1041 -14.56 -16.50 -3.27
CA TYR A 1041 -14.24 -17.45 -2.19
C TYR A 1041 -15.07 -17.15 -0.93
N SER A 1042 -15.64 -18.18 -0.29
CA SER A 1042 -16.23 -18.03 1.04
C SER A 1042 -15.12 -17.80 2.08
N ILE A 1043 -15.44 -17.06 3.13
CA ILE A 1043 -14.58 -16.93 4.31
C ILE A 1043 -14.35 -18.30 4.97
N ASP A 1044 -15.27 -19.24 4.83
CA ASP A 1044 -15.15 -20.61 5.33
C ASP A 1044 -13.99 -21.39 4.70
N ASP A 1045 -13.63 -21.08 3.45
CA ASP A 1045 -12.58 -21.76 2.71
C ASP A 1045 -11.14 -21.33 3.09
N ILE A 1046 -10.98 -20.22 3.82
CA ILE A 1046 -9.66 -19.79 4.31
C ILE A 1046 -9.17 -20.79 5.37
N GLN A 1047 -8.01 -21.41 5.17
CA GLN A 1047 -7.32 -22.19 6.20
C GLN A 1047 -6.47 -21.27 7.10
N THR A 1048 -6.43 -21.56 8.40
CA THR A 1048 -5.86 -20.67 9.41
C THR A 1048 -4.87 -21.38 10.32
N LYS A 1049 -3.76 -20.70 10.63
CA LYS A 1049 -2.72 -21.15 11.58
C LYS A 1049 -2.35 -20.00 12.50
N LEU A 1050 -2.76 -20.10 13.78
CA LEU A 1050 -2.35 -19.18 14.83
C LEU A 1050 -0.87 -19.42 15.17
N MET A 1051 -0.09 -18.34 15.25
CA MET A 1051 1.33 -18.41 15.54
C MET A 1051 1.56 -18.54 17.04
N VAL A 1052 2.20 -19.63 17.46
CA VAL A 1052 2.60 -19.87 18.85
C VAL A 1052 3.94 -19.18 19.13
N LEU A 1053 4.06 -18.59 20.32
CA LEU A 1053 5.25 -17.95 20.88
C LEU A 1053 5.53 -18.56 22.27
N ASP A 1054 6.77 -18.48 22.76
CA ASP A 1054 7.09 -18.92 24.12
C ASP A 1054 6.34 -18.03 25.15
N PRO A 1055 5.62 -18.60 26.14
CA PRO A 1055 4.84 -17.84 27.12
C PRO A 1055 5.60 -16.74 27.87
N LYS A 1056 6.93 -16.86 28.03
CA LYS A 1056 7.78 -15.85 28.68
C LYS A 1056 7.86 -14.53 27.90
N VAL A 1057 7.50 -14.53 26.62
CA VAL A 1057 7.59 -13.36 25.71
C VAL A 1057 6.33 -13.13 24.86
N ALA A 1058 5.36 -14.06 24.86
CA ALA A 1058 4.14 -13.98 24.06
C ALA A 1058 3.25 -12.74 24.36
N ASP A 1059 3.26 -12.28 25.61
CA ASP A 1059 2.51 -11.08 26.05
C ASP A 1059 3.39 -9.81 26.09
N ASP A 1060 4.68 -9.90 25.69
CA ASP A 1060 5.62 -8.77 25.64
C ASP A 1060 5.72 -8.13 24.24
N MET A 1061 6.32 -6.94 24.18
CA MET A 1061 6.56 -6.17 22.95
C MET A 1061 7.79 -6.68 22.18
N TRP A 1062 7.86 -7.98 21.88
CA TRP A 1062 8.98 -8.63 21.18
C TRP A 1062 9.24 -8.05 19.77
N PHE A 1063 8.24 -7.43 19.16
CA PHE A 1063 8.19 -6.91 17.80
C PHE A 1063 8.84 -5.52 17.58
N ILE A 1064 9.30 -4.82 18.63
CA ILE A 1064 9.77 -3.41 18.52
C ILE A 1064 11.23 -3.21 18.09
#